data_AF-A0A7X6T4Y6-F1
#
_entry.id   AF-A0A7X6T4Y6-F1
#
_cell.length_a   1.000
_cell.length_b   1.000
_cell.length_c   1.000
_cell.angle_alpha   90.00
_cell.angle_beta   90.00
_cell.angle_gamma   90.00
#
_symmetry.space_group_name_H-M   'P 1'
#
loop_
_entity.id
_entity.type
_entity.pdbx_description
1 polymer ?
#
loop_
_entity_poly.entity_id
_entity_poly.type
_entity_poly.pdbx_seq_one_letter_code
_entity_poly.pdbx_strand_id
1 'polypeptide(L)'
;PRLDVISQSQNEIMSRQHAECFAELKFQTTDGIYNAHWSQRRAHGKVDGNLQQVKRELFDVNTGKLLSSRIAEINQMTADITGLDFDRFTRTMLLAQGRFADFLNAKEEERSPILEQITGTQIYSDISIKVHQIKTQEEKKLAALTDSLDEINLLESDVVESLKNDLNELENKLTTINTEQTKYKKLLDWWDELLKTQDLKEKVDVDLAQCLRDNEEFEPLAQALTLANKTLPLIKDHTRLNSLRDTLNDHQKSLVDLKPQLSLAATARDTAVAECLKAENDEQKQRQHLEEQRKLFNEVRQLDNDINQANTSQQEELQRLKRAQQQIENTSTKLNQDQIRYQRLSVFIKQLHQRLINRGYDLEPVDAQDIESYLTALSHNAQIRQLNQGIENIKQQLLDIDRLSQLIEDYDGLNKKLDQHLKSKAALEKSITEFDQQKAQLLQAKELCEAKLKQREAEYKLSLTMQSLEQHRAELVDGKPCPLCGSLEHPLADTEVLPLESATEALEVAKKVAHDSMLKLNDNAQKTAGLEAELRTIEQQITNVAEERKGLLNRIQSKHQLIEQLFTTNNVIQATSDLQEALDTAQITPALFVTQKNQLTEQINRLTKELNDRRRVQGYSNRISVEIEGLKVGIKNNNELLTTSEEDAKQLQESIKGIKNKVEQFKTTRQELFGNKNPNEEEAKLQALHQQLEVIAKQKATTRQTTLNDYTKLEQRIAHLKENSEQIKLRLSNLEPQFKEQLQQQQFDSEESFLKACMDENERLSLDQQQRSLSERKNSLKERLQQANNTLKQLAAQHPEPPQKRELCQAEYDSLEAQKATLNEAKGRASERLDNHRQAQARIAEQQKLIDAQEKETQRWRLLHELIGSADGKKYRNFAQSLSFELVLHYANAQLAQMNDRYSLRINPELGSKLDLFVEDHYQGAELRSVKNLSGGESFIVSLALALGLSQMVAGNMRLESLFLDEGFGTLDEDSLDIALSSLANLHRSGKTIGIISHVAALKERISTQIQVIPMSGGRSRLEGPGVRAM
;
A
#
# COMPACT_ATOMS: atom_id res chain seq x y z
N PRO A 1 11.81 -38.56 1.26
CA PRO A 1 10.88 -39.07 2.29
C PRO A 1 10.14 -40.31 1.78
N ARG A 2 10.29 -41.47 2.45
CA ARG A 2 9.61 -42.72 2.03
C ARG A 2 8.18 -42.86 2.57
N LEU A 3 7.69 -41.92 3.39
CA LEU A 3 6.35 -41.94 3.99
C LEU A 3 5.71 -40.56 3.85
N ASP A 4 4.65 -40.44 3.05
CA ASP A 4 4.02 -39.15 2.75
C ASP A 4 3.01 -38.70 3.81
N VAL A 5 2.41 -39.60 4.59
CA VAL A 5 1.41 -39.25 5.62
C VAL A 5 1.45 -40.23 6.81
N ILE A 6 1.65 -39.69 8.02
CA ILE A 6 1.45 -40.43 9.29
C ILE A 6 0.09 -40.01 9.85
N SER A 7 -0.87 -40.94 9.92
CA SER A 7 -2.27 -40.65 10.26
C SER A 7 -2.83 -41.62 11.30
N GLN A 8 -4.13 -41.48 11.62
CA GLN A 8 -4.87 -42.47 12.41
C GLN A 8 -5.10 -43.80 11.66
N SER A 9 -4.91 -43.84 10.34
CA SER A 9 -5.13 -45.04 9.51
C SER A 9 -3.83 -45.69 9.04
N GLN A 10 -2.70 -44.96 9.04
CA GLN A 10 -1.41 -45.45 8.57
C GLN A 10 -0.26 -44.96 9.46
N ASN A 11 0.48 -45.92 10.03
CA ASN A 11 1.76 -45.67 10.69
C ASN A 11 2.68 -46.86 10.41
N GLU A 12 3.64 -46.67 9.50
CA GLU A 12 4.68 -47.66 9.16
C GLU A 12 5.96 -47.50 10.02
N ILE A 13 5.97 -46.56 10.96
CA ILE A 13 7.11 -46.21 11.82
C ILE A 13 7.05 -46.99 13.15
N MET A 14 5.86 -47.31 13.65
CA MET A 14 5.69 -48.08 14.89
C MET A 14 6.11 -49.54 14.69
N SER A 15 7.10 -50.00 15.46
CA SER A 15 7.54 -51.39 15.49
C SER A 15 6.37 -52.36 15.70
N ARG A 16 6.40 -53.51 15.01
CA ARG A 16 5.40 -54.57 15.20
C ARG A 16 5.34 -54.98 16.67
N GLN A 17 4.14 -55.32 17.14
CA GLN A 17 3.85 -55.73 18.53
C GLN A 17 4.03 -54.65 19.61
N HIS A 18 4.09 -53.36 19.25
CA HIS A 18 4.14 -52.26 20.22
C HIS A 18 2.83 -51.46 20.22
N ALA A 19 2.49 -50.93 21.40
CA ALA A 19 1.30 -50.10 21.61
C ALA A 19 1.57 -48.60 21.54
N GLU A 20 2.84 -48.18 21.55
CA GLU A 20 3.26 -46.78 21.49
C GLU A 20 4.61 -46.63 20.78
N CYS A 21 4.83 -45.45 20.21
CA CYS A 21 6.11 -45.01 19.68
C CYS A 21 6.25 -43.50 19.88
N PHE A 22 7.47 -43.04 20.14
CA PHE A 22 7.76 -41.61 20.25
C PHE A 22 9.16 -41.29 19.72
N ALA A 23 9.39 -40.01 19.44
CA ALA A 23 10.67 -39.44 19.10
C ALA A 23 10.79 -38.07 19.77
N GLU A 24 11.96 -37.79 20.34
CA GLU A 24 12.28 -36.49 20.92
C GLU A 24 13.53 -35.90 20.27
N LEU A 25 13.45 -34.63 19.91
CA LEU A 25 14.54 -33.89 19.30
C LEU A 25 14.82 -32.63 20.11
N LYS A 26 16.02 -32.58 20.70
CA LYS A 26 16.56 -31.39 21.36
C LYS A 26 17.46 -30.64 20.38
N PHE A 27 17.16 -29.38 20.11
CA PHE A 27 17.91 -28.55 19.16
C PHE A 27 18.14 -27.13 19.72
N GLN A 28 19.12 -26.42 19.16
CA GLN A 28 19.51 -25.07 19.57
C GLN A 28 19.44 -24.12 18.37
N THR A 29 18.90 -22.91 18.59
CA THR A 29 18.93 -21.81 17.63
C THR A 29 19.59 -20.58 18.26
N THR A 30 19.69 -19.46 17.52
CA THR A 30 20.16 -18.18 18.08
C THR A 30 19.28 -17.66 19.22
N ASP A 31 18.02 -18.09 19.27
CA ASP A 31 17.02 -17.59 20.21
C ASP A 31 16.89 -18.45 21.48
N GLY A 32 17.42 -19.68 21.49
CA GLY A 32 17.32 -20.56 22.66
C GLY A 32 17.54 -22.05 22.37
N ILE A 33 17.27 -22.89 23.38
CA ILE A 33 17.34 -24.36 23.28
C ILE A 33 15.91 -24.90 23.43
N TYR A 34 15.49 -25.74 22.47
CA TYR A 34 14.13 -26.25 22.37
C TYR A 34 14.12 -27.79 22.37
N ASN A 35 13.04 -28.37 22.89
CA ASN A 35 12.78 -29.81 22.82
C ASN A 35 11.45 -30.06 22.13
N ALA A 36 11.47 -30.75 20.99
CA ALA A 36 10.29 -31.16 20.25
C ALA A 36 10.01 -32.64 20.50
N HIS A 37 8.83 -32.95 21.02
CA HIS A 37 8.35 -34.31 21.27
C HIS A 37 7.26 -34.69 20.26
N TRP A 38 7.40 -35.86 19.65
CA TRP A 38 6.40 -36.48 18.80
C TRP A 38 6.05 -37.86 19.36
N SER A 39 4.77 -38.19 19.47
CA SER A 39 4.34 -39.54 19.87
C SER A 39 3.03 -39.98 19.24
N GLN A 40 2.87 -41.30 19.11
CA GLN A 40 1.61 -41.93 18.71
C GLN A 40 1.40 -43.22 19.51
N ARG A 41 0.16 -43.44 19.93
CA ARG A 41 -0.24 -44.60 20.74
C ARG A 41 -1.45 -45.31 20.15
N ARG A 42 -1.63 -46.57 20.50
CA ARG A 42 -2.82 -47.38 20.21
C ARG A 42 -3.85 -47.23 21.34
N ALA A 43 -5.12 -47.38 20.99
CA ALA A 43 -6.21 -47.28 21.95
C ALA A 43 -5.98 -48.22 23.15
N HIS A 44 -6.16 -47.72 24.38
CA HIS A 44 -6.02 -48.46 25.63
C HIS A 44 -4.64 -49.13 25.86
N GLY A 45 -3.58 -48.71 25.14
CA GLY A 45 -2.26 -49.31 25.27
C GLY A 45 -2.18 -50.77 24.81
N LYS A 46 -3.15 -51.23 24.01
CA LYS A 46 -3.17 -52.60 23.47
C LYS A 46 -2.48 -52.67 22.11
N VAL A 47 -1.72 -53.72 21.89
CA VAL A 47 -1.00 -53.99 20.63
C VAL A 47 -1.94 -54.07 19.43
N ASP A 48 -3.14 -54.60 19.62
CA ASP A 48 -4.17 -54.72 18.56
C ASP A 48 -5.14 -53.52 18.51
N GLY A 49 -4.88 -52.46 19.28
CA GLY A 49 -5.73 -51.27 19.33
C GLY A 49 -5.58 -50.36 18.10
N ASN A 50 -6.66 -49.64 17.76
CA ASN A 50 -6.66 -48.62 16.71
C ASN A 50 -5.66 -47.48 17.04
N LEU A 51 -4.95 -46.99 16.02
CA LEU A 51 -4.03 -45.86 16.14
C LEU A 51 -4.78 -44.59 16.57
N GLN A 52 -4.24 -43.90 17.57
CA GLN A 52 -4.77 -42.62 18.04
C GLN A 52 -4.18 -41.45 17.24
N GLN A 53 -4.73 -40.24 17.46
CA GLN A 53 -4.14 -39.02 16.91
C GLN A 53 -2.69 -38.88 17.40
N VAL A 54 -1.85 -38.40 16.49
CA VAL A 54 -0.47 -38.04 16.76
C VAL A 54 -0.44 -36.87 17.74
N LYS A 55 0.44 -36.95 18.74
CA LYS A 55 0.72 -35.86 19.68
C LYS A 55 2.03 -35.18 19.30
N ARG A 56 2.05 -33.85 19.32
CA ARG A 56 3.26 -33.04 19.19
C ARG A 56 3.31 -32.04 20.34
N GLU A 57 4.47 -31.85 20.92
CA GLU A 57 4.70 -30.88 22.00
C GLU A 57 6.04 -30.19 21.76
N LEU A 58 6.08 -28.87 22.01
CA LEU A 58 7.31 -28.07 21.90
C LEU A 58 7.58 -27.38 23.23
N PHE A 59 8.77 -27.57 23.76
CA PHE A 59 9.21 -27.02 25.05
C PHE A 59 10.40 -26.09 24.86
N ASP A 60 10.43 -24.98 25.61
CA ASP A 60 11.66 -24.23 25.86
C ASP A 60 12.42 -24.90 27.01
N VAL A 61 13.65 -25.33 26.74
CA VAL A 61 14.47 -26.09 27.68
C VAL A 61 15.00 -25.21 28.80
N ASN A 62 15.24 -23.93 28.55
CA ASN A 62 15.79 -23.02 29.55
C ASN A 62 14.74 -22.63 30.59
N THR A 63 13.49 -22.47 30.17
CA THR A 63 12.37 -22.12 31.06
C THR A 63 11.55 -23.32 31.53
N GLY A 64 11.71 -24.49 30.91
CA GLY A 64 10.90 -25.68 31.16
C GLY A 64 9.43 -25.53 30.74
N LYS A 65 9.10 -24.47 30.00
CA LYS A 65 7.72 -24.11 29.66
C LYS A 65 7.29 -24.79 28.36
N LEU A 66 6.10 -25.41 28.38
CA LEU A 66 5.41 -25.87 27.18
C LEU A 66 4.98 -24.65 26.34
N LEU A 67 5.47 -24.54 25.11
CA LEU A 67 5.16 -23.46 24.18
C LEU A 67 3.82 -23.71 23.48
N SER A 68 3.63 -24.90 22.91
CA SER A 68 2.34 -25.33 22.35
C SER A 68 2.24 -26.87 22.29
N SER A 69 1.00 -27.37 22.22
CA SER A 69 0.63 -28.78 22.00
C SER A 69 -0.27 -28.96 20.76
N ARG A 70 -0.57 -27.88 20.03
CA ARG A 70 -1.41 -27.90 18.81
C ARG A 70 -0.52 -28.03 17.59
N ILE A 71 -0.76 -29.03 16.75
CA ILE A 71 0.09 -29.35 15.59
C ILE A 71 0.29 -28.15 14.64
N ALA A 72 -0.77 -27.38 14.35
CA ALA A 72 -0.68 -26.22 13.45
C ALA A 72 0.17 -25.08 14.03
N GLU A 73 -0.04 -24.75 15.31
CA GLU A 73 0.77 -23.74 16.02
C GLU A 73 2.21 -24.20 16.18
N ILE A 74 2.45 -25.49 16.46
CA ILE A 74 3.79 -26.06 16.53
C ILE A 74 4.50 -25.95 15.19
N ASN A 75 3.84 -26.26 14.06
CA ASN A 75 4.45 -26.12 12.74
C ASN A 75 4.85 -24.66 12.45
N GLN A 76 3.98 -23.71 12.79
CA GLN A 76 4.25 -22.29 12.62
C GLN A 76 5.40 -21.82 13.54
N MET A 77 5.31 -22.11 14.84
CA MET A 77 6.35 -21.76 15.81
C MET A 77 7.68 -22.42 15.50
N THR A 78 7.69 -23.68 15.04
CA THR A 78 8.93 -24.35 14.62
C THR A 78 9.51 -23.65 13.41
N ALA A 79 8.70 -23.22 12.43
CA ALA A 79 9.19 -22.45 11.29
C ALA A 79 9.70 -21.06 11.68
N ASP A 80 9.08 -20.40 12.66
CA ASP A 80 9.51 -19.09 13.15
C ASP A 80 10.82 -19.21 13.97
N ILE A 81 10.92 -20.21 14.85
CA ILE A 81 12.09 -20.47 15.72
C ILE A 81 13.28 -20.95 14.90
N THR A 82 13.04 -21.89 13.97
CA THR A 82 14.11 -22.46 13.15
C THR A 82 14.37 -21.65 11.89
N GLY A 83 13.50 -20.70 11.52
CA GLY A 83 13.55 -19.91 10.28
C GLY A 83 13.27 -20.70 8.99
N LEU A 84 12.94 -21.99 9.08
CA LEU A 84 12.68 -22.89 7.96
C LEU A 84 11.45 -23.76 8.25
N ASP A 85 10.51 -23.83 7.32
CA ASP A 85 9.44 -24.83 7.36
C ASP A 85 9.98 -26.23 6.97
N PHE A 86 9.15 -27.28 7.11
CA PHE A 86 9.54 -28.66 6.82
C PHE A 86 10.08 -28.86 5.40
N ASP A 87 9.46 -28.23 4.41
CA ASP A 87 9.88 -28.33 3.01
C ASP A 87 11.21 -27.62 2.78
N ARG A 88 11.39 -26.41 3.35
CA ARG A 88 12.65 -25.66 3.31
C ARG A 88 13.77 -26.40 4.02
N PHE A 89 13.50 -26.96 5.21
CA PHE A 89 14.47 -27.75 5.96
C PHE A 89 14.95 -28.95 5.13
N THR A 90 14.02 -29.71 4.56
CA THR A 90 14.37 -30.91 3.78
C THR A 90 15.13 -30.55 2.50
N ARG A 91 14.79 -29.45 1.82
CA ARG A 91 15.47 -29.02 0.57
C ARG A 91 16.85 -28.39 0.81
N THR A 92 17.09 -27.84 1.99
CA THR A 92 18.32 -27.07 2.28
C THR A 92 19.31 -27.86 3.15
N MET A 93 18.84 -28.72 4.06
CA MET A 93 19.69 -29.51 4.97
C MET A 93 19.83 -30.99 4.58
N LEU A 94 18.93 -31.54 3.76
CA LEU A 94 18.91 -32.97 3.45
C LEU A 94 18.99 -33.19 1.94
N LEU A 95 20.18 -33.53 1.44
CA LEU A 95 20.37 -33.93 0.05
C LEU A 95 19.81 -35.34 -0.13
N ALA A 96 18.48 -35.44 -0.26
CA ALA A 96 17.75 -36.67 -0.51
C ALA A 96 17.85 -37.10 -1.98
N GLN A 97 18.12 -38.40 -2.19
CA GLN A 97 18.05 -39.16 -3.46
C GLN A 97 17.39 -38.41 -4.64
N GLY A 98 18.19 -37.92 -5.59
CA GLY A 98 17.75 -37.39 -6.89
C GLY A 98 17.13 -35.98 -6.92
N ARG A 99 16.62 -35.44 -5.80
CA ARG A 99 15.82 -34.20 -5.79
C ARG A 99 16.58 -32.93 -6.20
N PHE A 100 17.90 -32.91 -6.00
CA PHE A 100 18.74 -31.77 -6.42
C PHE A 100 19.13 -31.84 -7.91
N ALA A 101 19.28 -33.05 -8.46
CA ALA A 101 19.42 -33.25 -9.89
C ALA A 101 18.12 -32.84 -10.63
N ASP A 102 16.95 -33.08 -10.03
CA ASP A 102 15.67 -32.57 -10.53
C ASP A 102 15.65 -31.04 -10.55
N PHE A 103 16.20 -30.37 -9.53
CA PHE A 103 16.32 -28.91 -9.49
C PHE A 103 17.25 -28.36 -10.60
N LEU A 104 18.36 -29.04 -10.90
CA LEU A 104 19.24 -28.68 -12.02
C LEU A 104 18.55 -28.86 -13.38
N ASN A 105 17.73 -29.90 -13.53
CA ASN A 105 17.06 -30.22 -14.79
C ASN A 105 15.69 -29.52 -14.98
N ALA A 106 15.12 -28.97 -13.91
CA ALA A 106 13.86 -28.24 -13.89
C ALA A 106 13.84 -27.07 -14.89
N LYS A 107 12.66 -26.80 -15.47
CA LYS A 107 12.47 -25.58 -16.29
C LYS A 107 12.45 -24.34 -15.39
N GLU A 108 12.69 -23.16 -15.97
CA GLU A 108 12.65 -21.88 -15.23
C GLU A 108 11.37 -21.72 -14.38
N GLU A 109 10.21 -22.13 -14.91
CA GLU A 109 8.91 -22.05 -14.21
C GLU A 109 8.81 -22.98 -13.00
N GLU A 110 9.53 -24.09 -12.99
CA GLU A 110 9.60 -25.04 -11.88
C GLU A 110 10.71 -24.65 -10.88
N ARG A 111 11.78 -24.02 -11.37
CA ARG A 111 12.95 -23.58 -10.58
C ARG A 111 12.67 -22.28 -9.82
N SER A 112 11.92 -21.35 -10.42
CA SER A 112 11.61 -20.04 -9.83
C SER A 112 10.90 -20.14 -8.46
N PRO A 113 9.83 -20.95 -8.27
CA PRO A 113 9.21 -21.12 -6.94
C PRO A 113 10.17 -21.71 -5.90
N ILE A 114 11.09 -22.58 -6.33
CA ILE A 114 12.06 -23.22 -5.43
C ILE A 114 13.09 -22.20 -4.97
N LEU A 115 13.61 -21.39 -5.90
CA LEU A 115 14.50 -20.28 -5.56
C LEU A 115 13.80 -19.23 -4.70
N GLU A 116 12.51 -18.96 -4.94
CA GLU A 116 11.69 -18.06 -4.12
C GLU A 116 11.70 -18.44 -2.65
N GLN A 117 11.46 -19.73 -2.40
CA GLN A 117 11.36 -20.30 -1.06
C GLN A 117 12.70 -20.34 -0.33
N ILE A 118 13.81 -20.55 -1.06
CA ILE A 118 15.15 -20.63 -0.46
C ILE A 118 15.75 -19.24 -0.22
N THR A 119 15.52 -18.29 -1.13
CA THR A 119 16.10 -16.93 -1.02
C THR A 119 15.22 -15.95 -0.26
N GLY A 120 13.99 -16.35 0.10
CA GLY A 120 13.03 -15.50 0.79
C GLY A 120 12.50 -14.36 -0.09
N THR A 121 12.47 -14.56 -1.42
CA THR A 121 12.05 -13.52 -2.38
C THR A 121 10.53 -13.41 -2.57
N GLN A 122 9.75 -14.07 -1.71
CA GLN A 122 8.29 -14.08 -1.77
C GLN A 122 7.65 -12.70 -1.67
N ILE A 123 8.25 -11.81 -0.87
CA ILE A 123 7.82 -10.41 -0.73
C ILE A 123 7.80 -9.66 -2.07
N TYR A 124 8.69 -10.00 -3.00
CA TYR A 124 8.73 -9.36 -4.31
C TYR A 124 7.58 -9.81 -5.21
N SER A 125 7.14 -11.06 -5.06
CA SER A 125 5.94 -11.57 -5.74
C SER A 125 4.69 -10.87 -5.20
N ASP A 126 4.58 -10.73 -3.88
CA ASP A 126 3.47 -10.02 -3.23
C ASP A 126 3.40 -8.55 -3.66
N ILE A 127 4.54 -7.85 -3.68
CA ILE A 127 4.62 -6.46 -4.16
C ILE A 127 4.18 -6.38 -5.63
N SER A 128 4.66 -7.29 -6.49
CA SER A 128 4.33 -7.30 -7.92
C SER A 128 2.82 -7.49 -8.16
N ILE A 129 2.20 -8.42 -7.43
CA ILE A 129 0.75 -8.65 -7.46
C ILE A 129 0.01 -7.41 -6.95
N LYS A 130 0.47 -6.83 -5.84
CA LYS A 130 -0.18 -5.67 -5.23
C LYS A 130 -0.16 -4.45 -6.15
N VAL A 131 0.95 -4.20 -6.83
CA VAL A 131 1.07 -3.13 -7.84
C VAL A 131 0.08 -3.35 -8.99
N HIS A 132 -0.05 -4.58 -9.50
CA HIS A 132 -1.04 -4.90 -10.54
C HIS A 132 -2.48 -4.70 -10.05
N GLN A 133 -2.79 -5.10 -8.82
CA GLN A 133 -4.11 -4.89 -8.22
C GLN A 133 -4.45 -3.41 -8.09
N ILE A 134 -3.52 -2.59 -7.55
CA ILE A 134 -3.75 -1.15 -7.38
C ILE A 134 -3.91 -0.48 -8.75
N LYS A 135 -3.02 -0.77 -9.71
CA LYS A 135 -3.16 -0.29 -11.10
C LYS A 135 -4.55 -0.58 -11.68
N THR A 136 -5.04 -1.80 -11.52
CA THR A 136 -6.37 -2.20 -12.01
C THR A 136 -7.50 -1.47 -11.28
N GLN A 137 -7.35 -1.22 -9.97
CA GLN A 137 -8.33 -0.45 -9.19
C GLN A 137 -8.37 1.02 -9.61
N GLU A 138 -7.21 1.66 -9.79
CA GLU A 138 -7.14 3.06 -10.23
C GLU A 138 -7.69 3.23 -11.67
N GLU A 139 -7.45 2.27 -12.56
CA GLU A 139 -8.08 2.27 -13.91
C GLU A 139 -9.59 2.12 -13.86
N LYS A 140 -10.13 1.28 -12.97
CA LYS A 140 -11.58 1.17 -12.76
C LYS A 140 -12.18 2.45 -12.21
N LYS A 141 -11.51 3.13 -11.28
CA LYS A 141 -11.95 4.43 -10.77
C LYS A 141 -11.95 5.49 -11.87
N LEU A 142 -10.89 5.53 -12.70
CA LEU A 142 -10.81 6.44 -13.84
C LEU A 142 -11.97 6.18 -14.81
N ALA A 143 -12.18 4.92 -15.21
CA ALA A 143 -13.28 4.54 -16.09
C ALA A 143 -14.65 4.94 -15.52
N ALA A 144 -14.91 4.66 -14.23
CA ALA A 144 -16.17 5.06 -13.59
C ALA A 144 -16.39 6.58 -13.57
N LEU A 145 -15.33 7.37 -13.37
CA LEU A 145 -15.42 8.83 -13.43
C LEU A 145 -15.67 9.34 -14.85
N THR A 146 -15.04 8.72 -15.85
CA THR A 146 -15.25 9.03 -17.28
C THR A 146 -16.65 8.65 -17.74
N ASP A 147 -17.13 7.45 -17.42
CA ASP A 147 -18.49 6.99 -17.74
C ASP A 147 -19.55 7.94 -17.12
N SER A 148 -19.33 8.35 -15.87
CA SER A 148 -20.20 9.31 -15.19
C SER A 148 -20.21 10.70 -15.84
N LEU A 149 -19.19 11.05 -16.63
CA LEU A 149 -19.12 12.31 -17.37
C LEU A 149 -19.92 12.21 -18.68
N ASP A 150 -19.83 11.07 -19.36
CA ASP A 150 -20.59 10.78 -20.59
C ASP A 150 -22.11 10.73 -20.35
N GLU A 151 -22.56 10.41 -19.13
CA GLU A 151 -23.98 10.47 -18.75
C GLU A 151 -24.55 11.91 -18.68
N ILE A 152 -23.69 12.93 -18.56
CA ILE A 152 -24.13 14.32 -18.44
C ILE A 152 -24.43 14.90 -19.83
N ASN A 153 -25.70 14.82 -20.23
CA ASN A 153 -26.16 15.41 -21.48
C ASN A 153 -26.09 16.94 -21.48
N LEU A 154 -25.20 17.49 -22.29
CA LEU A 154 -25.10 18.92 -22.54
C LEU A 154 -25.97 19.33 -23.73
N LEU A 155 -26.76 20.39 -23.60
CA LEU A 155 -27.40 21.02 -24.76
C LEU A 155 -26.34 21.52 -25.75
N GLU A 156 -26.59 21.32 -27.05
CA GLU A 156 -25.76 21.86 -28.12
C GLU A 156 -25.73 23.40 -28.10
N SER A 157 -24.62 23.99 -28.56
CA SER A 157 -24.41 25.44 -28.57
C SER A 157 -25.55 26.19 -29.26
N ASP A 158 -26.04 25.63 -30.37
CA ASP A 158 -27.04 26.25 -31.23
C ASP A 158 -28.40 26.32 -30.52
N VAL A 159 -28.72 25.32 -29.70
CA VAL A 159 -29.94 25.26 -28.87
C VAL A 159 -29.85 26.24 -27.70
N VAL A 160 -28.67 26.42 -27.11
CA VAL A 160 -28.48 27.40 -26.03
C VAL A 160 -28.62 28.83 -26.56
N GLU A 161 -28.09 29.09 -27.75
CA GLU A 161 -28.20 30.40 -28.40
C GLU A 161 -29.64 30.69 -28.84
N SER A 162 -30.36 29.69 -29.36
CA SER A 162 -31.79 29.83 -29.67
C SER A 162 -32.62 30.13 -28.41
N LEU A 163 -32.39 29.42 -27.30
CA LEU A 163 -33.10 29.65 -26.04
C LEU A 163 -32.84 31.05 -25.44
N LYS A 164 -31.63 31.60 -25.60
CA LYS A 164 -31.32 32.98 -25.19
C LYS A 164 -32.07 33.99 -26.05
N ASN A 165 -32.14 33.76 -27.36
CA ASN A 165 -32.89 34.60 -28.27
C ASN A 165 -34.40 34.54 -27.97
N ASP A 166 -34.94 33.35 -27.72
CA ASP A 166 -36.33 33.13 -27.32
C ASP A 166 -36.65 33.87 -26.02
N LEU A 167 -35.77 33.81 -25.01
CA LEU A 167 -35.95 34.53 -23.74
C LEU A 167 -36.01 36.05 -23.94
N ASN A 168 -35.14 36.59 -24.79
CA ASN A 168 -35.12 38.02 -25.11
C ASN A 168 -36.39 38.43 -25.88
N GLU A 169 -36.84 37.62 -26.83
CA GLU A 169 -38.09 37.86 -27.56
C GLU A 169 -39.32 37.79 -26.64
N LEU A 170 -39.37 36.82 -25.73
CA LEU A 170 -40.43 36.68 -24.72
C LEU A 170 -40.44 37.85 -23.73
N GLU A 171 -39.27 38.34 -23.30
CA GLU A 171 -39.17 39.54 -22.45
C GLU A 171 -39.71 40.78 -23.17
N ASN A 172 -39.33 40.98 -24.42
CA ASN A 172 -39.86 42.10 -25.21
C ASN A 172 -41.39 42.03 -25.33
N LYS A 173 -41.96 40.86 -25.66
CA LYS A 173 -43.42 40.66 -25.72
C LYS A 173 -44.11 40.91 -24.37
N LEU A 174 -43.53 40.45 -23.26
CA LEU A 174 -44.06 40.70 -21.91
C LEU A 174 -44.03 42.19 -21.56
N THR A 175 -43.02 42.95 -21.98
CA THR A 175 -42.99 44.41 -21.76
C THR A 175 -44.09 45.12 -22.54
N THR A 176 -44.35 44.73 -23.79
CA THR A 176 -45.45 45.27 -24.60
C THR A 176 -46.82 44.94 -24.00
N ILE A 177 -47.04 43.70 -23.57
CA ILE A 177 -48.33 43.32 -22.95
C ILE A 177 -48.53 44.04 -21.62
N ASN A 178 -47.49 44.23 -20.81
CA ASN A 178 -47.62 44.98 -19.54
C ASN A 178 -47.97 46.46 -19.75
N THR A 179 -47.44 47.11 -20.79
CA THR A 179 -47.79 48.50 -21.10
C THR A 179 -49.24 48.62 -21.57
N GLU A 180 -49.70 47.70 -22.42
CA GLU A 180 -51.10 47.63 -22.86
C GLU A 180 -52.06 47.28 -21.72
N GLN A 181 -51.70 46.32 -20.87
CA GLN A 181 -52.48 45.93 -19.68
C GLN A 181 -52.65 47.11 -18.72
N THR A 182 -51.60 47.92 -18.52
CA THR A 182 -51.65 49.11 -17.67
C THR A 182 -52.55 50.19 -18.27
N LYS A 183 -52.58 50.32 -19.61
CA LYS A 183 -53.48 51.24 -20.32
C LYS A 183 -54.94 50.83 -20.12
N TYR A 184 -55.29 49.56 -20.32
CA TYR A 184 -56.67 49.08 -20.15
C TYR A 184 -57.13 49.10 -18.69
N LYS A 185 -56.23 48.84 -17.73
CA LYS A 185 -56.54 48.98 -16.29
C LYS A 185 -56.98 50.40 -15.92
N LYS A 186 -56.22 51.41 -16.37
CA LYS A 186 -56.59 52.83 -16.14
C LYS A 186 -57.93 53.20 -16.78
N LEU A 187 -58.23 52.63 -17.95
CA LEU A 187 -59.53 52.82 -18.60
C LEU A 187 -60.67 52.14 -17.83
N LEU A 188 -60.45 50.95 -17.27
CA LEU A 188 -61.43 50.24 -16.44
C LEU A 188 -61.70 50.97 -15.13
N ASP A 189 -60.66 51.44 -14.44
CA ASP A 189 -60.79 52.23 -13.20
C ASP A 189 -61.62 53.51 -13.44
N TRP A 190 -61.37 54.20 -14.57
CA TRP A 190 -62.17 55.36 -14.99
C TRP A 190 -63.63 54.99 -15.30
N TRP A 191 -63.87 53.86 -15.99
CA TRP A 191 -65.21 53.37 -16.30
C TRP A 191 -66.01 53.01 -15.03
N ASP A 192 -65.36 52.40 -14.04
CA ASP A 192 -65.98 52.05 -12.76
C ASP A 192 -66.41 53.31 -11.99
N GLU A 193 -65.55 54.33 -11.99
CA GLU A 193 -65.86 55.62 -11.36
C GLU A 193 -66.97 56.38 -12.10
N LEU A 194 -66.99 56.33 -13.44
CA LEU A 194 -68.04 56.90 -14.27
C LEU A 194 -69.39 56.22 -14.03
N LEU A 195 -69.47 54.89 -14.11
CA LEU A 195 -70.71 54.13 -13.93
C LEU A 195 -71.27 54.32 -12.52
N LYS A 196 -70.41 54.29 -11.50
CA LYS A 196 -70.82 54.53 -10.11
C LYS A 196 -71.40 55.93 -9.92
N THR A 197 -70.82 56.93 -10.58
CA THR A 197 -71.29 58.32 -10.49
C THR A 197 -72.55 58.55 -11.34
N GLN A 198 -72.69 57.85 -12.48
CA GLN A 198 -73.91 57.86 -13.30
C GLN A 198 -75.08 57.20 -12.58
N ASP A 199 -74.89 56.02 -11.98
CA ASP A 199 -75.91 55.33 -11.18
C ASP A 199 -76.33 56.16 -9.96
N LEU A 200 -75.37 56.82 -9.29
CA LEU A 200 -75.67 57.74 -8.21
C LEU A 200 -76.49 58.94 -8.69
N LYS A 201 -76.13 59.53 -9.85
CA LYS A 201 -76.91 60.63 -10.45
C LYS A 201 -78.30 60.16 -10.84
N GLU A 202 -78.44 59.02 -11.50
CA GLU A 202 -79.72 58.48 -11.96
C GLU A 202 -80.65 58.20 -10.78
N LYS A 203 -80.13 57.61 -9.69
CA LYS A 203 -80.89 57.44 -8.45
C LYS A 203 -81.35 58.77 -7.86
N VAL A 204 -80.46 59.76 -7.81
CA VAL A 204 -80.81 61.09 -7.28
C VAL A 204 -81.76 61.87 -8.20
N ASP A 205 -81.64 61.71 -9.52
CA ASP A 205 -82.55 62.28 -10.52
C ASP A 205 -83.92 61.61 -10.47
N VAL A 206 -83.99 60.28 -10.29
CA VAL A 206 -85.24 59.54 -10.08
C VAL A 206 -85.91 59.99 -8.78
N ASP A 207 -85.16 60.10 -7.68
CA ASP A 207 -85.68 60.57 -6.40
C ASP A 207 -86.14 62.03 -6.47
N LEU A 208 -85.42 62.89 -7.20
CA LEU A 208 -85.79 64.29 -7.39
C LEU A 208 -87.00 64.45 -8.32
N ALA A 209 -87.06 63.68 -9.42
CA ALA A 209 -88.20 63.65 -10.33
C ALA A 209 -89.45 63.10 -9.63
N GLN A 210 -89.29 62.08 -8.77
CA GLN A 210 -90.38 61.59 -7.93
C GLN A 210 -90.84 62.66 -6.95
N CYS A 211 -89.91 63.33 -6.26
CA CYS A 211 -90.24 64.42 -5.34
C CYS A 211 -90.89 65.63 -6.04
N LEU A 212 -90.57 65.88 -7.32
CA LEU A 212 -91.20 66.93 -8.12
C LEU A 212 -92.60 66.50 -8.62
N ARG A 213 -92.79 65.24 -9.01
CA ARG A 213 -94.11 64.67 -9.35
C ARG A 213 -95.03 64.66 -8.14
N ASP A 214 -94.56 64.22 -6.99
CA ASP A 214 -95.32 64.24 -5.73
C ASP A 214 -95.73 65.69 -5.36
N ASN A 215 -94.97 66.69 -5.80
CA ASN A 215 -95.26 68.11 -5.58
C ASN A 215 -96.19 68.73 -6.65
N GLU A 216 -96.26 68.18 -7.86
CA GLU A 216 -97.20 68.60 -8.92
C GLU A 216 -98.56 67.88 -8.79
N GLU A 217 -98.56 66.60 -8.36
CA GLU A 217 -99.78 65.82 -8.07
C GLU A 217 -100.58 66.39 -6.88
N PHE A 218 -99.90 67.14 -6.00
CA PHE A 218 -100.52 67.81 -4.86
C PHE A 218 -101.22 69.15 -5.22
N GLU A 219 -100.97 69.71 -6.41
CA GLU A 219 -101.47 71.03 -6.84
C GLU A 219 -103.01 71.14 -6.95
N PRO A 220 -103.78 70.16 -7.47
CA PRO A 220 -105.25 70.23 -7.51
C PRO A 220 -105.91 70.02 -6.13
N LEU A 221 -105.26 69.28 -5.23
CA LEU A 221 -105.70 69.12 -3.84
C LEU A 221 -105.50 70.42 -3.03
N ALA A 222 -104.49 71.22 -3.38
CA ALA A 222 -104.27 72.55 -2.80
C ALA A 222 -105.41 73.55 -3.11
N GLN A 223 -106.08 73.39 -4.26
CA GLN A 223 -107.23 74.21 -4.68
C GLN A 223 -108.57 73.72 -4.10
N ALA A 224 -108.76 72.40 -3.92
CA ALA A 224 -109.91 71.83 -3.22
C ALA A 224 -109.90 72.18 -1.71
N LEU A 225 -108.71 72.25 -1.11
CA LEU A 225 -108.48 72.74 0.24
C LEU A 225 -109.04 74.16 0.44
N THR A 226 -109.01 75.01 -0.60
CA THR A 226 -109.46 76.40 -0.53
C THR A 226 -110.99 76.54 -0.54
N LEU A 227 -111.73 75.61 -1.18
CA LEU A 227 -113.20 75.62 -1.25
C LEU A 227 -113.85 74.93 -0.04
N ALA A 228 -113.26 73.85 0.48
CA ALA A 228 -113.69 73.16 1.70
C ALA A 228 -113.54 74.04 2.96
N ASN A 229 -112.65 75.04 2.93
CA ASN A 229 -112.49 76.02 4.00
C ASN A 229 -113.69 76.97 4.17
N LYS A 230 -114.72 76.95 3.30
CA LYS A 230 -115.95 77.76 3.42
C LYS A 230 -117.12 77.06 4.13
N THR A 231 -117.21 75.73 4.15
CA THR A 231 -118.23 74.98 4.92
C THR A 231 -117.82 74.72 6.37
N LEU A 232 -116.76 75.39 6.81
CA LEU A 232 -116.05 75.15 8.06
C LEU A 232 -116.83 75.29 9.38
N PRO A 233 -117.90 76.09 9.57
CA PRO A 233 -118.33 76.35 10.94
C PRO A 233 -119.11 75.23 11.63
N LEU A 234 -119.71 74.29 10.91
CA LEU A 234 -120.61 73.32 11.54
C LEU A 234 -120.22 71.85 11.33
N ILE A 235 -119.61 71.53 10.18
CA ILE A 235 -119.40 70.15 9.67
C ILE A 235 -118.62 69.32 10.68
N LYS A 236 -117.54 69.95 11.15
CA LYS A 236 -116.49 69.35 11.95
C LYS A 236 -116.97 68.96 13.32
N ASP A 237 -117.77 69.79 13.95
CA ASP A 237 -118.04 69.65 15.36
C ASP A 237 -118.97 68.45 15.65
N HIS A 238 -119.82 68.08 14.69
CA HIS A 238 -120.74 66.95 14.78
C HIS A 238 -120.08 65.56 14.64
N THR A 239 -119.40 65.34 13.51
CA THR A 239 -118.80 64.04 13.15
C THR A 239 -117.59 63.74 14.02
N ARG A 240 -116.88 64.78 14.45
CA ARG A 240 -115.81 64.70 15.45
C ARG A 240 -116.34 64.26 16.81
N LEU A 241 -117.55 64.65 17.20
CA LEU A 241 -118.11 64.26 18.49
C LEU A 241 -118.39 62.76 18.62
N ASN A 242 -119.06 62.16 17.63
CA ASN A 242 -119.45 60.74 17.72
C ASN A 242 -118.30 59.76 17.43
N SER A 243 -117.45 60.02 16.44
CA SER A 243 -116.30 59.14 16.14
C SER A 243 -115.26 59.12 17.25
N LEU A 244 -115.05 60.25 17.95
CA LEU A 244 -114.16 60.31 19.11
C LEU A 244 -114.69 59.50 20.30
N ARG A 245 -116.02 59.41 20.50
CA ARG A 245 -116.63 58.65 21.60
C ARG A 245 -116.43 57.13 21.45
N ASP A 246 -116.64 56.59 20.26
CA ASP A 246 -116.51 55.14 20.01
C ASP A 246 -115.03 54.68 19.99
N THR A 247 -114.17 55.46 19.33
CA THR A 247 -112.72 55.15 19.24
C THR A 247 -112.02 55.18 20.61
N LEU A 248 -112.49 56.03 21.53
CA LEU A 248 -111.93 56.11 22.89
C LEU A 248 -112.16 54.82 23.69
N ASN A 249 -113.34 54.21 23.55
CA ASN A 249 -113.75 53.06 24.35
C ASN A 249 -112.95 51.78 23.96
N ASP A 250 -112.70 51.59 22.66
CA ASP A 250 -111.94 50.45 22.15
C ASP A 250 -110.42 50.58 22.40
N HIS A 251 -109.88 51.80 22.33
CA HIS A 251 -108.49 52.08 22.70
C HIS A 251 -108.24 51.86 24.20
N GLN A 252 -109.18 52.23 25.07
CA GLN A 252 -109.05 52.03 26.52
C GLN A 252 -109.00 50.55 26.91
N LYS A 253 -109.83 49.69 26.31
CA LYS A 253 -109.78 48.23 26.55
C LYS A 253 -108.47 47.62 26.08
N SER A 254 -108.02 47.95 24.88
CA SER A 254 -106.76 47.44 24.31
C SER A 254 -105.52 47.87 25.12
N LEU A 255 -105.53 49.08 25.68
CA LEU A 255 -104.44 49.59 26.52
C LEU A 255 -104.32 48.88 27.87
N VAL A 256 -105.42 48.38 28.44
CA VAL A 256 -105.41 47.63 29.71
C VAL A 256 -104.74 46.27 29.53
N ASP A 257 -105.02 45.58 28.43
CA ASP A 257 -104.49 44.22 28.16
C ASP A 257 -103.01 44.22 27.73
N LEU A 258 -102.58 45.23 26.98
CA LEU A 258 -101.20 45.33 26.45
C LEU A 258 -100.17 45.82 27.47
N LYS A 259 -100.60 46.53 28.53
CA LYS A 259 -99.72 47.11 29.56
C LYS A 259 -98.89 46.07 30.35
N PRO A 260 -99.45 44.96 30.87
CA PRO A 260 -98.66 43.91 31.53
C PRO A 260 -97.71 43.16 30.57
N GLN A 261 -98.06 43.04 29.28
CA GLN A 261 -97.21 42.41 28.27
C GLN A 261 -95.97 43.25 27.93
N LEU A 262 -96.10 44.58 27.87
CA LEU A 262 -94.96 45.47 27.66
C LEU A 262 -93.95 45.42 28.80
N SER A 263 -94.40 45.37 30.06
CA SER A 263 -93.48 45.27 31.20
C SER A 263 -92.67 43.96 31.21
N LEU A 264 -93.28 42.86 30.78
CA LEU A 264 -92.59 41.57 30.62
C LEU A 264 -91.61 41.59 29.45
N ALA A 265 -91.98 42.19 28.32
CA ALA A 265 -91.08 42.36 27.18
C ALA A 265 -89.91 43.34 27.49
N ALA A 266 -90.15 44.39 28.30
CA ALA A 266 -89.12 45.34 28.72
C ALA A 266 -88.04 44.65 29.57
N THR A 267 -88.47 43.90 30.57
CA THR A 267 -87.58 43.13 31.45
C THR A 267 -86.80 42.06 30.68
N ALA A 268 -87.44 41.37 29.72
CA ALA A 268 -86.77 40.42 28.84
C ALA A 268 -85.73 41.09 27.91
N ARG A 269 -86.06 42.25 27.31
CA ARG A 269 -85.12 43.05 26.49
C ARG A 269 -83.92 43.49 27.31
N ASP A 270 -84.15 44.09 28.47
CA ASP A 270 -83.08 44.66 29.29
C ASP A 270 -82.14 43.57 29.80
N THR A 271 -82.69 42.41 30.16
CA THR A 271 -81.90 41.23 30.53
C THR A 271 -81.07 40.73 29.34
N ALA A 272 -81.67 40.59 28.15
CA ALA A 272 -80.96 40.12 26.96
C ALA A 272 -79.89 41.11 26.47
N VAL A 273 -80.12 42.42 26.60
CA VAL A 273 -79.13 43.48 26.30
C VAL A 273 -77.95 43.39 27.27
N ALA A 274 -78.21 43.27 28.57
CA ALA A 274 -77.16 43.15 29.58
C ALA A 274 -76.32 41.88 29.39
N GLU A 275 -76.96 40.74 29.10
CA GLU A 275 -76.27 39.47 28.84
C GLU A 275 -75.45 39.50 27.54
N CYS A 276 -75.96 40.13 26.47
CA CYS A 276 -75.23 40.30 25.22
C CYS A 276 -73.99 41.17 25.39
N LEU A 277 -74.14 42.34 26.02
CA LEU A 277 -73.01 43.25 26.28
C LEU A 277 -71.95 42.60 27.17
N LYS A 278 -72.36 41.79 28.15
CA LYS A 278 -71.43 41.02 28.98
C LYS A 278 -70.68 39.99 28.15
N ALA A 279 -71.37 39.20 27.33
CA ALA A 279 -70.75 38.17 26.49
C ALA A 279 -69.81 38.76 25.41
N GLU A 280 -70.18 39.86 24.77
CA GLU A 280 -69.34 40.58 23.79
C GLU A 280 -68.07 41.16 24.46
N ASN A 281 -68.20 41.72 25.66
CA ASN A 281 -67.05 42.25 26.42
C ASN A 281 -66.11 41.12 26.89
N ASP A 282 -66.65 39.98 27.33
CA ASP A 282 -65.87 38.83 27.76
C ASP A 282 -65.12 38.20 26.57
N GLU A 283 -65.75 38.10 25.39
CA GLU A 283 -65.11 37.65 24.14
C GLU A 283 -64.00 38.60 23.69
N GLN A 284 -64.28 39.92 23.69
CA GLN A 284 -63.31 40.93 23.28
C GLN A 284 -62.08 40.95 24.20
N LYS A 285 -62.28 40.87 25.53
CA LYS A 285 -61.19 40.78 26.50
C LYS A 285 -60.34 39.53 26.28
N GLN A 286 -60.99 38.37 26.06
CA GLN A 286 -60.27 37.12 25.81
C GLN A 286 -59.49 37.17 24.48
N ARG A 287 -60.03 37.83 23.45
CA ARG A 287 -59.34 38.03 22.18
C ARG A 287 -58.10 38.90 22.33
N GLN A 288 -58.21 40.03 23.02
CA GLN A 288 -57.07 40.90 23.31
C GLN A 288 -55.99 40.16 24.12
N HIS A 289 -56.40 39.42 25.15
CA HIS A 289 -55.49 38.58 25.93
C HIS A 289 -54.79 37.51 25.07
N LEU A 290 -55.49 36.86 24.14
CA LEU A 290 -54.90 35.90 23.21
C LEU A 290 -53.87 36.56 22.27
N GLU A 291 -54.18 37.73 21.70
CA GLU A 291 -53.28 38.48 20.81
C GLU A 291 -52.01 38.96 21.54
N GLU A 292 -52.13 39.38 22.81
CA GLU A 292 -50.99 39.75 23.67
C GLU A 292 -50.12 38.52 24.00
N GLN A 293 -50.73 37.42 24.44
CA GLN A 293 -50.01 36.19 24.78
C GLN A 293 -49.34 35.54 23.56
N ARG A 294 -49.90 35.68 22.35
CA ARG A 294 -49.27 35.20 21.10
C ARG A 294 -47.92 35.83 20.83
N LYS A 295 -47.74 37.11 21.16
CA LYS A 295 -46.43 37.78 21.03
C LYS A 295 -45.41 37.12 21.94
N LEU A 296 -45.77 36.89 23.20
CA LEU A 296 -44.95 36.19 24.17
C LEU A 296 -44.63 34.75 23.73
N PHE A 297 -45.61 33.98 23.24
CA PHE A 297 -45.38 32.62 22.76
C PHE A 297 -44.40 32.55 21.58
N ASN A 298 -44.46 33.52 20.67
CA ASN A 298 -43.54 33.57 19.53
C ASN A 298 -42.11 33.90 19.96
N GLU A 299 -41.92 34.82 20.90
CA GLU A 299 -40.61 35.11 21.49
C GLU A 299 -40.04 33.88 22.20
N VAL A 300 -40.88 33.14 22.93
CA VAL A 300 -40.46 31.89 23.61
C VAL A 300 -40.10 30.79 22.60
N ARG A 301 -40.85 30.64 21.50
CA ARG A 301 -40.52 29.69 20.42
C ARG A 301 -39.18 30.02 19.75
N GLN A 302 -38.88 31.30 19.55
CA GLN A 302 -37.58 31.73 19.04
C GLN A 302 -36.45 31.35 20.01
N LEU A 303 -36.62 31.63 21.30
CA LEU A 303 -35.65 31.23 22.32
C LEU A 303 -35.47 29.70 22.41
N ASP A 304 -36.55 28.91 22.34
CA ASP A 304 -36.47 27.45 22.34
C ASP A 304 -35.70 26.93 21.10
N ASN A 305 -35.88 27.56 19.94
CA ASN A 305 -35.11 27.25 18.72
C ASN A 305 -33.63 27.64 18.87
N ASP A 306 -33.34 28.82 19.39
CA ASP A 306 -31.97 29.29 19.61
C ASP A 306 -31.22 28.41 20.62
N ILE A 307 -31.90 27.96 21.68
CA ILE A 307 -31.36 27.00 22.66
C ILE A 307 -31.03 25.67 21.96
N ASN A 308 -31.93 25.15 21.12
CA ASN A 308 -31.71 23.88 20.42
C ASN A 308 -30.56 23.98 19.41
N GLN A 309 -30.49 25.08 18.66
CA GLN A 309 -29.40 25.33 17.71
C GLN A 309 -28.06 25.47 18.43
N ALA A 310 -28.01 26.20 19.54
CA ALA A 310 -26.80 26.37 20.35
C ALA A 310 -26.36 25.08 21.06
N ASN A 311 -27.29 24.22 21.52
CA ASN A 311 -26.96 22.89 22.04
C ASN A 311 -26.40 21.97 20.95
N THR A 312 -26.94 22.05 19.74
CA THR A 312 -26.46 21.23 18.60
C THR A 312 -25.05 21.65 18.21
N SER A 313 -24.78 22.95 18.06
CA SER A 313 -23.44 23.45 17.77
C SER A 313 -22.45 23.14 18.91
N GLN A 314 -22.89 23.17 20.17
CA GLN A 314 -22.08 22.72 21.30
C GLN A 314 -21.67 21.25 21.17
N GLN A 315 -22.60 20.35 20.79
CA GLN A 315 -22.30 18.93 20.64
C GLN A 315 -21.31 18.66 19.50
N GLU A 316 -21.44 19.36 18.36
CA GLU A 316 -20.51 19.25 17.24
C GLU A 316 -19.10 19.68 17.63
N GLU A 317 -18.95 20.82 18.31
CA GLU A 317 -17.68 21.32 18.80
C GLU A 317 -17.07 20.38 19.86
N LEU A 318 -17.89 19.76 20.72
CA LEU A 318 -17.43 18.76 21.69
C LEU A 318 -16.87 17.50 21.02
N GLN A 319 -17.48 17.07 19.91
CA GLN A 319 -16.95 15.95 19.11
C GLN A 319 -15.63 16.31 18.44
N ARG A 320 -15.49 17.53 17.91
CA ARG A 320 -14.22 18.03 17.34
C ARG A 320 -13.12 18.08 18.39
N LEU A 321 -13.42 18.59 19.58
CA LEU A 321 -12.48 18.62 20.71
C LEU A 321 -12.01 17.21 21.08
N LYS A 322 -12.91 16.23 21.14
CA LYS A 322 -12.56 14.83 21.43
C LYS A 322 -11.59 14.24 20.41
N ARG A 323 -11.78 14.54 19.11
CA ARG A 323 -10.87 14.11 18.04
C ARG A 323 -9.50 14.78 18.16
N ALA A 324 -9.47 16.09 18.42
CA ALA A 324 -8.21 16.82 18.63
C ALA A 324 -7.44 16.27 19.83
N GLN A 325 -8.11 15.99 20.96
CA GLN A 325 -7.49 15.37 22.13
C GLN A 325 -6.91 13.99 21.85
N GLN A 326 -7.62 13.15 21.09
CA GLN A 326 -7.13 11.83 20.69
C GLN A 326 -5.90 11.93 19.77
N GLN A 327 -5.88 12.93 18.88
CA GLN A 327 -4.73 13.21 18.02
C GLN A 327 -3.51 13.70 18.84
N ILE A 328 -3.73 14.56 19.84
CA ILE A 328 -2.69 15.00 20.79
C ILE A 328 -2.10 13.80 21.52
N GLU A 329 -2.93 12.90 22.06
CA GLU A 329 -2.48 11.71 22.78
C GLU A 329 -1.65 10.76 21.88
N ASN A 330 -2.14 10.48 20.66
CA ASN A 330 -1.43 9.64 19.70
C ASN A 330 -0.09 10.28 19.26
N THR A 331 -0.08 11.60 19.02
CA THR A 331 1.13 12.30 18.58
C THR A 331 2.14 12.42 19.72
N SER A 332 1.69 12.69 20.95
CA SER A 332 2.51 12.73 22.17
C SER A 332 3.17 11.38 22.46
N THR A 333 2.40 10.29 22.41
CA THR A 333 2.94 8.94 22.61
C THR A 333 3.97 8.58 21.54
N LYS A 334 3.71 8.92 20.27
CA LYS A 334 4.65 8.69 19.18
C LYS A 334 5.93 9.52 19.32
N LEU A 335 5.79 10.80 19.66
CA LEU A 335 6.90 11.72 19.91
C LEU A 335 7.80 11.21 21.05
N ASN A 336 7.21 10.76 22.16
CA ASN A 336 7.96 10.22 23.29
C ASN A 336 8.72 8.93 22.90
N GLN A 337 8.09 8.04 22.13
CA GLN A 337 8.76 6.84 21.61
C GLN A 337 9.96 7.20 20.72
N ASP A 338 9.78 8.16 19.81
CA ASP A 338 10.85 8.60 18.89
C ASP A 338 11.98 9.32 19.64
N GLN A 339 11.66 10.13 20.66
CA GLN A 339 12.65 10.77 21.56
C GLN A 339 13.45 9.76 22.38
N ILE A 340 12.79 8.76 22.98
CA ILE A 340 13.47 7.67 23.72
C ILE A 340 14.39 6.90 22.77
N ARG A 341 13.93 6.60 21.55
CA ARG A 341 14.73 5.90 20.54
C ARG A 341 15.95 6.73 20.12
N TYR A 342 15.78 8.02 19.87
CA TYR A 342 16.87 8.95 19.59
C TYR A 342 17.89 9.00 20.73
N GLN A 343 17.45 9.11 21.98
CA GLN A 343 18.34 9.09 23.15
C GLN A 343 19.12 7.77 23.28
N ARG A 344 18.45 6.63 23.08
CA ARG A 344 19.12 5.31 23.10
C ARG A 344 20.20 5.20 22.03
N LEU A 345 19.89 5.61 20.80
CA LEU A 345 20.86 5.62 19.70
C LEU A 345 22.03 6.59 19.98
N SER A 346 21.75 7.76 20.54
CA SER A 346 22.77 8.73 20.97
C SER A 346 23.76 8.12 21.96
N VAL A 347 23.26 7.48 23.02
CA VAL A 347 24.09 6.82 24.03
C VAL A 347 24.86 5.65 23.42
N PHE A 348 24.22 4.86 22.56
CA PHE A 348 24.84 3.73 21.89
C PHE A 348 26.02 4.14 21.02
N ILE A 349 25.90 5.21 20.22
CA ILE A 349 26.99 5.72 19.37
C ILE A 349 28.16 6.20 20.23
N LYS A 350 27.90 6.94 21.31
CA LYS A 350 28.95 7.39 22.24
C LYS A 350 29.70 6.20 22.84
N GLN A 351 28.98 5.16 23.27
CA GLN A 351 29.58 3.94 23.78
C GLN A 351 30.36 3.16 22.72
N LEU A 352 29.86 3.11 21.49
CA LEU A 352 30.51 2.46 20.36
C LEU A 352 31.85 3.15 20.03
N HIS A 353 31.82 4.48 19.93
CA HIS A 353 33.02 5.30 19.72
C HIS A 353 34.06 5.04 20.81
N GLN A 354 33.67 5.09 22.08
CA GLN A 354 34.57 4.83 23.21
C GLN A 354 35.13 3.40 23.20
N ARG A 355 34.32 2.39 22.88
CA ARG A 355 34.78 0.99 22.77
C ARG A 355 35.80 0.80 21.65
N LEU A 356 35.67 1.54 20.55
CA LEU A 356 36.60 1.47 19.43
C LEU A 356 37.94 2.13 19.79
N ILE A 357 37.91 3.31 20.43
CA ILE A 357 39.12 3.92 21.01
C ILE A 357 39.83 2.95 21.96
N ASN A 358 39.09 2.34 22.89
CA ASN A 358 39.65 1.39 23.86
C ASN A 358 40.23 0.11 23.22
N ARG A 359 39.81 -0.23 22.00
CA ARG A 359 40.36 -1.36 21.22
C ARG A 359 41.60 -0.99 20.40
N GLY A 360 42.09 0.24 20.52
CA GLY A 360 43.28 0.72 19.81
C GLY A 360 43.01 1.23 18.39
N TYR A 361 41.75 1.50 18.04
CA TYR A 361 41.43 2.16 16.77
C TYR A 361 41.74 3.66 16.88
N ASP A 362 42.53 4.16 15.95
CA ASP A 362 42.93 5.57 15.88
C ASP A 362 41.75 6.44 15.40
N LEU A 363 40.94 6.89 16.36
CA LEU A 363 39.77 7.73 16.19
C LEU A 363 40.00 9.05 16.93
N GLU A 364 39.68 10.18 16.29
CA GLU A 364 39.80 11.48 16.94
C GLU A 364 38.87 11.54 18.18
N PRO A 365 39.37 12.02 19.33
CA PRO A 365 38.51 12.27 20.47
C PRO A 365 37.50 13.37 20.12
N VAL A 366 36.22 13.02 20.10
CA VAL A 366 35.11 13.93 19.79
C VAL A 366 34.58 14.51 21.10
N ASP A 367 34.82 15.80 21.34
CA ASP A 367 34.39 16.50 22.57
C ASP A 367 33.00 17.16 22.43
N ALA A 368 32.24 16.82 21.38
CA ALA A 368 30.96 17.45 21.08
C ALA A 368 29.77 16.74 21.75
N GLN A 369 28.74 17.50 22.14
CA GLN A 369 27.42 16.96 22.50
C GLN A 369 26.66 16.44 21.27
N ASP A 370 27.07 16.84 20.06
CA ASP A 370 26.43 16.50 18.81
C ASP A 370 26.81 15.10 18.31
N ILE A 371 25.78 14.27 18.12
CA ILE A 371 25.89 12.89 17.62
C ILE A 371 26.52 12.84 16.24
N GLU A 372 26.34 13.90 15.45
CA GLU A 372 26.83 14.03 14.07
C GLU A 372 28.36 14.02 13.98
N SER A 373 29.03 14.60 14.97
CA SER A 373 30.48 14.55 15.09
C SER A 373 30.98 13.12 15.38
N TYR A 374 30.26 12.35 16.21
CA TYR A 374 30.59 10.94 16.44
C TYR A 374 30.36 10.07 15.20
N LEU A 375 29.26 10.29 14.47
CA LEU A 375 28.97 9.59 13.23
C LEU A 375 30.05 9.87 12.16
N THR A 376 30.50 11.13 12.08
CA THR A 376 31.55 11.56 11.16
C THR A 376 32.90 10.93 11.51
N ALA A 377 33.29 10.94 12.80
CA ALA A 377 34.51 10.27 13.27
C ALA A 377 34.51 8.76 12.94
N LEU A 378 33.36 8.10 13.09
CA LEU A 378 33.19 6.67 12.76
C LEU A 378 33.15 6.37 11.26
N SER A 379 32.97 7.38 10.40
CA SER A 379 32.83 7.21 8.95
C SER A 379 34.16 7.29 8.17
N HIS A 380 35.28 7.54 8.86
CA HIS A 380 36.54 8.01 8.26
C HIS A 380 37.09 7.09 7.15
N ASN A 381 36.76 7.43 5.90
CA ASN A 381 37.10 6.68 4.69
C ASN A 381 38.61 6.68 4.36
N ALA A 382 39.36 7.68 4.82
CA ALA A 382 40.77 7.84 4.49
C ALA A 382 41.62 6.66 5.02
N GLN A 383 41.37 6.22 6.25
CA GLN A 383 42.07 5.07 6.86
C GLN A 383 41.71 3.75 6.17
N ILE A 384 40.45 3.57 5.74
CA ILE A 384 40.05 2.39 4.94
C ILE A 384 40.78 2.37 3.60
N ARG A 385 40.95 3.52 2.93
CA ARG A 385 41.73 3.60 1.68
C ARG A 385 43.20 3.30 1.90
N GLN A 386 43.81 3.85 2.96
CA GLN A 386 45.20 3.57 3.32
C GLN A 386 45.43 2.08 3.63
N LEU A 387 44.53 1.45 4.38
CA LEU A 387 44.59 0.02 4.65
C LEU A 387 44.42 -0.82 3.37
N ASN A 388 43.50 -0.46 2.46
CA ASN A 388 43.38 -1.15 1.17
C ASN A 388 44.66 -1.02 0.34
N GLN A 389 45.24 0.18 0.24
CA GLN A 389 46.50 0.40 -0.47
C GLN A 389 47.66 -0.38 0.17
N GLY A 390 47.74 -0.39 1.50
CA GLY A 390 48.75 -1.16 2.25
C GLY A 390 48.63 -2.66 2.02
N ILE A 391 47.41 -3.22 2.08
CA ILE A 391 47.16 -4.64 1.80
C ILE A 391 47.52 -4.98 0.36
N GLU A 392 47.16 -4.13 -0.61
CA GLU A 392 47.44 -4.38 -2.02
C GLU A 392 48.94 -4.34 -2.31
N ASN A 393 49.67 -3.41 -1.69
CA ASN A 393 51.13 -3.38 -1.75
C ASN A 393 51.76 -4.67 -1.19
N ILE A 394 51.32 -5.14 -0.01
CA ILE A 394 51.85 -6.37 0.60
C ILE A 394 51.47 -7.61 -0.23
N LYS A 395 50.31 -7.63 -0.90
CA LYS A 395 49.94 -8.72 -1.83
C LYS A 395 50.84 -8.75 -3.06
N GLN A 396 51.16 -7.61 -3.65
CA GLN A 396 52.11 -7.54 -4.78
C GLN A 396 53.49 -8.04 -4.34
N GLN A 397 53.93 -7.65 -3.15
CA GLN A 397 55.16 -8.15 -2.54
C GLN A 397 55.17 -9.67 -2.38
N LEU A 398 54.08 -10.28 -1.90
CA LEU A 398 53.93 -11.73 -1.77
C LEU A 398 54.01 -12.44 -3.13
N LEU A 399 53.38 -11.85 -4.16
CA LEU A 399 53.35 -12.39 -5.52
C LEU A 399 54.75 -12.42 -6.16
N ASP A 400 55.55 -11.38 -5.92
CA ASP A 400 56.92 -11.31 -6.44
C ASP A 400 57.87 -12.27 -5.72
N ILE A 401 57.67 -12.50 -4.41
CA ILE A 401 58.37 -13.54 -3.65
C ILE A 401 57.99 -14.95 -4.14
N ASP A 402 56.72 -15.20 -4.46
CA ASP A 402 56.28 -16.49 -5.00
C ASP A 402 56.90 -16.77 -6.38
N ARG A 403 57.00 -15.75 -7.25
CA ARG A 403 57.70 -15.87 -8.54
C ARG A 403 59.19 -16.18 -8.39
N LEU A 404 59.86 -15.57 -7.41
CA LEU A 404 61.25 -15.88 -7.10
C LEU A 404 61.40 -17.30 -6.55
N SER A 405 60.51 -17.72 -5.65
CA SER A 405 60.53 -19.06 -5.06
C SER A 405 60.41 -20.14 -6.14
N GLN A 406 59.54 -19.93 -7.14
CA GLN A 406 59.40 -20.82 -8.29
C GLN A 406 60.69 -20.95 -9.11
N LEU A 407 61.37 -19.83 -9.38
CA LEU A 407 62.65 -19.84 -10.10
C LEU A 407 63.74 -20.58 -9.32
N ILE A 408 63.71 -20.51 -7.99
CA ILE A 408 64.64 -21.22 -7.13
C ILE A 408 64.37 -22.74 -7.13
N GLU A 409 63.11 -23.16 -7.13
CA GLU A 409 62.74 -24.58 -7.29
C GLU A 409 63.22 -25.15 -8.63
N ASP A 410 63.03 -24.41 -9.72
CA ASP A 410 63.52 -24.78 -11.05
C ASP A 410 65.07 -24.91 -11.06
N TYR A 411 65.77 -24.00 -10.36
CA TYR A 411 67.23 -24.02 -10.23
C TYR A 411 67.73 -25.24 -9.44
N ASP A 412 67.09 -25.55 -8.30
CA ASP A 412 67.41 -26.75 -7.51
C ASP A 412 67.16 -28.04 -8.31
N GLY A 413 66.08 -28.07 -9.11
CA GLY A 413 65.79 -29.16 -10.04
C GLY A 413 66.91 -29.39 -11.07
N LEU A 414 67.46 -28.32 -11.65
CA LEU A 414 68.59 -28.40 -12.59
C LEU A 414 69.89 -28.83 -11.89
N ASN A 415 70.15 -28.39 -10.67
CA ASN A 415 71.32 -28.83 -9.89
C ASN A 415 71.27 -30.34 -9.59
N LYS A 416 70.09 -30.87 -9.22
CA LYS A 416 69.90 -32.31 -9.01
C LYS A 416 70.15 -33.12 -10.30
N LYS A 417 69.67 -32.64 -11.45
CA LYS A 417 69.95 -33.26 -12.76
C LYS A 417 71.44 -33.23 -13.09
N LEU A 418 72.11 -32.10 -12.88
CA LEU A 418 73.54 -31.96 -13.13
C LEU A 418 74.38 -32.92 -12.28
N ASP A 419 74.05 -33.05 -10.98
CA ASP A 419 74.72 -33.99 -10.08
C ASP A 419 74.51 -35.46 -10.50
N GLN A 420 73.31 -35.82 -10.98
CA GLN A 420 73.05 -37.15 -11.55
C GLN A 420 73.89 -37.43 -12.81
N HIS A 421 74.00 -36.46 -13.72
CA HIS A 421 74.81 -36.61 -14.92
C HIS A 421 76.31 -36.69 -14.61
N LEU A 422 76.81 -35.90 -13.64
CA LEU A 422 78.21 -35.97 -13.20
C LEU A 422 78.55 -37.33 -12.56
N LYS A 423 77.65 -37.89 -11.74
CA LYS A 423 77.79 -39.25 -11.20
C LYS A 423 77.82 -40.31 -12.30
N SER A 424 76.97 -40.16 -13.31
CA SER A 424 76.91 -41.07 -14.47
C SER A 424 78.18 -40.98 -15.33
N LYS A 425 78.71 -39.77 -15.55
CA LYS A 425 80.00 -39.54 -16.22
C LYS A 425 81.13 -40.23 -15.49
N ALA A 426 81.26 -40.04 -14.16
CA ALA A 426 82.31 -40.67 -13.37
C ALA A 426 82.25 -42.21 -13.39
N ALA A 427 81.04 -42.79 -13.43
CA ALA A 427 80.85 -44.24 -13.56
C ALA A 427 81.29 -44.77 -14.94
N LEU A 428 81.01 -44.04 -16.01
CA LEU A 428 81.46 -44.37 -17.37
C LEU A 428 82.98 -44.25 -17.53
N GLU A 429 83.59 -43.16 -17.03
CA GLU A 429 85.05 -42.97 -17.05
C GLU A 429 85.78 -44.10 -16.31
N LYS A 430 85.24 -44.52 -15.16
CA LYS A 430 85.77 -45.68 -14.42
C LYS A 430 85.66 -46.98 -15.25
N SER A 431 84.54 -47.20 -15.91
CA SER A 431 84.34 -48.40 -16.75
C SER A 431 85.29 -48.40 -17.95
N ILE A 432 85.48 -47.25 -18.62
CA ILE A 432 86.41 -47.10 -19.75
C ILE A 432 87.84 -47.40 -19.31
N THR A 433 88.29 -46.84 -18.18
CA THR A 433 89.65 -47.11 -17.66
C THR A 433 89.86 -48.57 -17.28
N GLU A 434 88.85 -49.27 -16.75
CA GLU A 434 88.90 -50.71 -16.50
C GLU A 434 89.05 -51.52 -17.81
N PHE A 435 88.29 -51.16 -18.86
CA PHE A 435 88.40 -51.81 -20.17
C PHE A 435 89.73 -51.51 -20.89
N ASP A 436 90.28 -50.30 -20.75
CA ASP A 436 91.60 -49.95 -21.29
C ASP A 436 92.73 -50.72 -20.60
N GLN A 437 92.64 -50.94 -19.28
CA GLN A 437 93.58 -51.81 -18.58
C GLN A 437 93.49 -53.26 -19.08
N GLN A 438 92.26 -53.77 -19.29
CA GLN A 438 92.06 -55.10 -19.89
C GLN A 438 92.63 -55.17 -21.31
N LYS A 439 92.45 -54.12 -22.12
CA LYS A 439 93.02 -54.02 -23.47
C LYS A 439 94.54 -54.09 -23.45
N ALA A 440 95.20 -53.41 -22.51
CA ALA A 440 96.65 -53.48 -22.34
C ALA A 440 97.14 -54.89 -21.99
N GLN A 441 96.42 -55.59 -21.10
CA GLN A 441 96.72 -56.99 -20.75
C GLN A 441 96.51 -57.94 -21.94
N LEU A 442 95.42 -57.75 -22.70
CA LEU A 442 95.13 -58.53 -23.91
C LEU A 442 96.17 -58.28 -25.02
N LEU A 443 96.70 -57.06 -25.12
CA LEU A 443 97.78 -56.73 -26.06
C LEU A 443 99.07 -57.48 -25.72
N GLN A 444 99.48 -57.47 -24.45
CA GLN A 444 100.63 -58.25 -23.98
C GLN A 444 100.44 -59.75 -24.19
N ALA A 445 99.24 -60.27 -23.91
CA ALA A 445 98.90 -61.66 -24.16
C ALA A 445 98.97 -62.01 -25.66
N LYS A 446 98.50 -61.12 -26.53
CA LYS A 446 98.61 -61.27 -27.99
C LYS A 446 100.06 -61.31 -28.43
N GLU A 447 100.90 -60.37 -28.00
CA GLU A 447 102.34 -60.35 -28.33
C GLU A 447 103.05 -61.64 -27.90
N LEU A 448 102.74 -62.14 -26.69
CA LEU A 448 103.28 -63.40 -26.20
C LEU A 448 102.81 -64.60 -27.04
N CYS A 449 101.54 -64.63 -27.44
CA CYS A 449 101.00 -65.69 -28.29
C CYS A 449 101.59 -65.64 -29.71
N GLU A 450 101.80 -64.46 -30.28
CA GLU A 450 102.46 -64.27 -31.58
C GLU A 450 103.94 -64.64 -31.53
N ALA A 451 104.64 -64.32 -30.45
CA ALA A 451 106.03 -64.74 -30.24
C ALA A 451 106.13 -66.28 -30.14
N LYS A 452 105.24 -66.91 -29.37
CA LYS A 452 105.15 -68.38 -29.29
C LYS A 452 104.78 -69.01 -30.63
N LEU A 453 103.86 -68.42 -31.38
CA LEU A 453 103.52 -68.86 -32.73
C LEU A 453 104.75 -68.84 -33.64
N LYS A 454 105.49 -67.72 -33.69
CA LYS A 454 106.73 -67.60 -34.48
C LYS A 454 107.79 -68.62 -34.05
N GLN A 455 107.92 -68.85 -32.75
CA GLN A 455 108.81 -69.89 -32.23
C GLN A 455 108.39 -71.28 -32.71
N ARG A 456 107.11 -71.64 -32.61
CA ARG A 456 106.58 -72.93 -33.08
C ARG A 456 106.65 -73.09 -34.59
N GLU A 457 106.49 -72.02 -35.35
CA GLU A 457 106.73 -72.00 -36.79
C GLU A 457 108.20 -72.27 -37.14
N ALA A 458 109.14 -71.73 -36.36
CA ALA A 458 110.57 -71.99 -36.51
C ALA A 458 110.92 -73.44 -36.13
N GLU A 459 110.39 -73.96 -35.02
CA GLU A 459 110.56 -75.35 -34.59
C GLU A 459 110.00 -76.35 -35.63
N TYR A 460 108.81 -76.07 -36.17
CA TYR A 460 108.22 -76.86 -37.25
C TYR A 460 109.09 -76.85 -38.51
N LYS A 461 109.57 -75.67 -38.94
CA LYS A 461 110.49 -75.55 -40.10
C LYS A 461 111.79 -76.31 -39.86
N LEU A 462 112.37 -76.20 -38.67
CA LEU A 462 113.60 -76.89 -38.29
C LEU A 462 113.39 -78.41 -38.32
N SER A 463 112.30 -78.91 -37.71
CA SER A 463 111.95 -80.33 -37.70
C SER A 463 111.74 -80.88 -39.11
N LEU A 464 111.06 -80.12 -39.98
CA LEU A 464 110.88 -80.44 -41.39
C LEU A 464 112.22 -80.54 -42.14
N THR A 465 113.12 -79.59 -41.92
CA THR A 465 114.46 -79.60 -42.53
C THR A 465 115.38 -80.68 -41.97
N MET A 466 115.23 -81.06 -40.70
CA MET A 466 116.02 -82.14 -40.12
C MET A 466 115.59 -83.50 -40.62
N GLN A 467 114.27 -83.75 -40.74
CA GLN A 467 113.76 -84.99 -41.31
C GLN A 467 114.25 -85.19 -42.76
N SER A 468 114.40 -84.12 -43.54
CA SER A 468 114.94 -84.23 -44.90
C SER A 468 116.46 -84.46 -44.96
N LEU A 469 117.20 -84.21 -43.86
CA LEU A 469 118.67 -84.33 -43.78
C LEU A 469 119.13 -85.51 -42.89
N GLU A 470 118.21 -86.28 -42.33
CA GLU A 470 118.47 -87.33 -41.33
C GLU A 470 119.32 -88.48 -41.88
N GLN A 471 119.10 -88.89 -43.14
CA GLN A 471 119.94 -89.87 -43.83
C GLN A 471 121.40 -89.43 -43.93
N HIS A 472 121.65 -88.15 -44.17
CA HIS A 472 123.01 -87.60 -44.28
C HIS A 472 123.68 -87.40 -42.92
N ARG A 473 122.89 -87.24 -41.85
CA ARG A 473 123.40 -87.09 -40.48
C ARG A 473 123.97 -88.40 -39.92
N ALA A 474 123.40 -89.54 -40.30
CA ALA A 474 123.86 -90.86 -39.87
C ALA A 474 125.25 -91.26 -40.42
N GLU A 475 125.74 -90.58 -41.46
CA GLU A 475 127.04 -90.87 -42.11
C GLU A 475 128.21 -90.05 -41.52
N LEU A 476 127.94 -89.14 -40.56
CA LEU A 476 128.95 -88.29 -39.95
C LEU A 476 129.75 -89.05 -38.87
N VAL A 477 131.08 -89.04 -38.99
CA VAL A 477 132.02 -89.65 -38.04
C VAL A 477 132.98 -88.59 -37.54
N ASP A 478 133.14 -88.51 -36.22
CA ASP A 478 133.87 -87.42 -35.56
C ASP A 478 135.36 -87.37 -36.00
N GLY A 479 135.84 -86.17 -36.36
CA GLY A 479 137.21 -85.94 -36.84
C GLY A 479 137.49 -86.21 -38.33
N LYS A 480 136.49 -86.53 -39.16
CA LYS A 480 136.63 -86.64 -40.64
C LYS A 480 135.81 -85.56 -41.37
N PRO A 481 136.27 -85.07 -42.54
CA PRO A 481 135.59 -83.98 -43.24
C PRO A 481 134.23 -84.42 -43.80
N CYS A 482 133.20 -83.62 -43.59
CA CYS A 482 131.83 -83.85 -44.07
C CYS A 482 131.75 -84.05 -45.59
N PRO A 483 130.97 -85.02 -46.11
CA PRO A 483 130.78 -85.21 -47.56
C PRO A 483 130.01 -84.08 -48.25
N LEU A 484 129.27 -83.25 -47.52
CA LEU A 484 128.52 -82.11 -48.07
C LEU A 484 129.28 -80.78 -48.03
N CYS A 485 130.10 -80.53 -47.01
CA CYS A 485 130.75 -79.21 -46.82
C CYS A 485 132.24 -79.25 -46.42
N GLY A 486 132.83 -80.43 -46.21
CA GLY A 486 134.25 -80.57 -45.87
C GLY A 486 134.66 -80.13 -44.45
N SER A 487 133.71 -79.70 -43.62
CA SER A 487 133.98 -79.30 -42.22
C SER A 487 134.36 -80.50 -41.36
N LEU A 488 135.28 -80.30 -40.40
CA LEU A 488 135.73 -81.31 -39.43
C LEU A 488 134.95 -81.27 -38.10
N GLU A 489 134.09 -80.26 -37.90
CA GLU A 489 133.24 -80.11 -36.71
C GLU A 489 131.75 -80.06 -37.11
N HIS A 490 130.91 -80.80 -36.38
CA HIS A 490 129.46 -80.97 -36.64
C HIS A 490 128.62 -80.66 -35.38
N PRO A 491 128.37 -79.37 -35.05
CA PRO A 491 127.71 -78.98 -33.80
C PRO A 491 126.24 -79.42 -33.65
N LEU A 492 125.62 -79.88 -34.73
CA LEU A 492 124.20 -80.27 -34.78
C LEU A 492 124.01 -81.79 -34.99
N ALA A 493 125.06 -82.62 -34.84
CA ALA A 493 124.96 -84.07 -35.04
C ALA A 493 124.13 -84.77 -33.95
N ASP A 494 124.10 -84.25 -32.72
CA ASP A 494 123.42 -84.84 -31.54
C ASP A 494 122.24 -84.01 -31.01
N THR A 495 121.73 -83.05 -31.77
CA THR A 495 120.56 -82.27 -31.33
C THR A 495 119.30 -83.13 -31.38
N GLU A 496 118.72 -83.44 -30.22
CA GLU A 496 117.36 -83.97 -30.08
C GLU A 496 116.37 -82.92 -30.59
N VAL A 497 115.58 -83.27 -31.61
CA VAL A 497 114.53 -82.42 -32.16
C VAL A 497 113.19 -83.12 -32.05
N LEU A 498 112.13 -82.34 -31.81
CA LEU A 498 110.77 -82.85 -31.67
C LEU A 498 110.32 -83.58 -32.95
N PRO A 499 109.60 -84.72 -32.83
CA PRO A 499 109.01 -85.39 -33.99
C PRO A 499 108.09 -84.46 -34.79
N LEU A 500 108.05 -84.61 -36.11
CA LEU A 500 107.27 -83.73 -37.00
C LEU A 500 105.79 -83.66 -36.61
N GLU A 501 105.18 -84.80 -36.24
CA GLU A 501 103.78 -84.88 -35.79
C GLU A 501 103.53 -84.00 -34.55
N SER A 502 104.41 -84.09 -33.55
CA SER A 502 104.35 -83.28 -32.33
C SER A 502 104.54 -81.79 -32.63
N ALA A 503 105.38 -81.44 -33.61
CA ALA A 503 105.59 -80.06 -34.04
C ALA A 503 104.37 -79.48 -34.80
N THR A 504 103.66 -80.30 -35.60
CA THR A 504 102.42 -79.89 -36.29
C THR A 504 101.27 -79.60 -35.32
N GLU A 505 101.04 -80.47 -34.35
CA GLU A 505 99.99 -80.25 -33.34
C GLU A 505 100.27 -79.01 -32.50
N ALA A 506 101.53 -78.81 -32.09
CA ALA A 506 101.93 -77.62 -31.35
C ALA A 506 101.73 -76.31 -32.14
N LEU A 507 101.93 -76.34 -33.46
CA LEU A 507 101.69 -75.19 -34.34
C LEU A 507 100.20 -74.88 -34.51
N GLU A 508 99.34 -75.89 -34.68
CA GLU A 508 97.88 -75.68 -34.80
C GLU A 508 97.27 -75.14 -33.50
N VAL A 509 97.71 -75.65 -32.35
CA VAL A 509 97.31 -75.13 -31.03
C VAL A 509 97.73 -73.67 -30.89
N ALA A 510 98.97 -73.31 -31.27
CA ALA A 510 99.43 -71.93 -31.23
C ALA A 510 98.62 -71.00 -32.15
N LYS A 511 98.22 -71.45 -33.35
CA LYS A 511 97.36 -70.69 -34.28
C LYS A 511 95.99 -70.39 -33.68
N LYS A 512 95.34 -71.38 -33.05
CA LYS A 512 94.04 -71.19 -32.37
C LYS A 512 94.14 -70.20 -31.22
N VAL A 513 95.16 -70.35 -30.36
CA VAL A 513 95.37 -69.46 -29.20
C VAL A 513 95.64 -68.01 -29.64
N ALA A 514 96.40 -67.79 -30.72
CA ALA A 514 96.62 -66.46 -31.28
C ALA A 514 95.33 -65.84 -31.84
N HIS A 515 94.49 -66.63 -32.53
CA HIS A 515 93.21 -66.17 -33.07
C HIS A 515 92.20 -65.80 -31.96
N ASP A 516 92.07 -66.63 -30.92
CA ASP A 516 91.18 -66.36 -29.78
C ASP A 516 91.59 -65.09 -29.02
N SER A 517 92.89 -64.83 -28.93
CA SER A 517 93.42 -63.60 -28.31
C SER A 517 93.05 -62.36 -29.13
N MET A 518 93.03 -62.46 -30.46
CA MET A 518 92.62 -61.38 -31.36
C MET A 518 91.11 -61.08 -31.26
N LEU A 519 90.26 -62.11 -31.16
CA LEU A 519 88.81 -61.94 -30.99
C LEU A 519 88.47 -61.24 -29.68
N LYS A 520 89.11 -61.64 -28.57
CA LYS A 520 88.93 -60.99 -27.26
C LYS A 520 89.34 -59.52 -27.28
N LEU A 521 90.39 -59.18 -28.03
CA LEU A 521 90.86 -57.80 -28.17
C LEU A 521 89.88 -56.94 -29.00
N ASN A 522 89.26 -57.52 -30.04
CA ASN A 522 88.24 -56.83 -30.83
C ASN A 522 86.92 -56.61 -30.05
N ASP A 523 86.47 -57.60 -29.27
CA ASP A 523 85.28 -57.46 -28.41
C ASP A 523 85.49 -56.40 -27.31
N ASN A 524 86.69 -56.36 -26.71
CA ASN A 524 87.05 -55.30 -25.77
C ASN A 524 87.01 -53.91 -26.45
N ALA A 525 87.59 -53.78 -27.65
CA ALA A 525 87.62 -52.51 -28.40
C ALA A 525 86.22 -52.00 -28.80
N GLN A 526 85.29 -52.90 -29.16
CA GLN A 526 83.90 -52.52 -29.44
C GLN A 526 83.17 -52.02 -28.19
N LYS A 527 83.40 -52.66 -27.04
CA LYS A 527 82.81 -52.25 -25.76
C LYS A 527 83.36 -50.90 -25.28
N THR A 528 84.66 -50.66 -25.45
CA THR A 528 85.25 -49.34 -25.14
C THR A 528 84.65 -48.24 -26.01
N ALA A 529 84.53 -48.48 -27.33
CA ALA A 529 83.94 -47.50 -28.24
C ALA A 529 82.45 -47.19 -27.94
N GLY A 530 81.68 -48.19 -27.50
CA GLY A 530 80.30 -48.00 -27.04
C GLY A 530 80.20 -47.11 -25.80
N LEU A 531 81.03 -47.38 -24.78
CA LEU A 531 81.10 -46.58 -23.56
C LEU A 531 81.59 -45.14 -23.82
N GLU A 532 82.53 -44.95 -24.74
CA GLU A 532 83.00 -43.62 -25.16
C GLU A 532 81.89 -42.79 -25.85
N ALA A 533 81.02 -43.44 -26.63
CA ALA A 533 79.88 -42.77 -27.27
C ALA A 533 78.81 -42.35 -26.25
N GLU A 534 78.53 -43.20 -25.25
CA GLU A 534 77.65 -42.87 -24.12
C GLU A 534 78.24 -41.73 -23.28
N LEU A 535 79.55 -41.75 -23.03
CA LEU A 535 80.27 -40.68 -22.32
C LEU A 535 80.09 -39.34 -23.02
N ARG A 536 80.31 -39.26 -24.34
CA ARG A 536 80.11 -38.03 -25.12
C ARG A 536 78.69 -37.50 -25.05
N THR A 537 77.71 -38.41 -25.03
CA THR A 537 76.28 -38.05 -24.92
C THR A 537 75.99 -37.42 -23.55
N ILE A 538 76.50 -38.02 -22.46
CA ILE A 538 76.35 -37.46 -21.11
C ILE A 538 77.10 -36.14 -20.97
N GLU A 539 78.29 -36.00 -21.56
CA GLU A 539 79.02 -34.73 -21.56
C GLU A 539 78.24 -33.61 -22.24
N GLN A 540 77.57 -33.89 -23.36
CA GLN A 540 76.71 -32.93 -24.04
C GLN A 540 75.46 -32.58 -23.21
N GLN A 541 74.90 -33.54 -22.48
CA GLN A 541 73.79 -33.28 -21.54
C GLN A 541 74.25 -32.41 -20.35
N ILE A 542 75.45 -32.65 -19.82
CA ILE A 542 76.05 -31.83 -18.75
C ILE A 542 76.23 -30.39 -19.22
N THR A 543 76.73 -30.16 -20.44
CA THR A 543 76.91 -28.80 -20.97
C THR A 543 75.57 -28.07 -21.13
N ASN A 544 74.55 -28.74 -21.67
CA ASN A 544 73.22 -28.14 -21.85
C ASN A 544 72.58 -27.76 -20.51
N VAL A 545 72.58 -28.68 -19.54
CA VAL A 545 72.05 -28.43 -18.20
C VAL A 545 72.84 -27.34 -17.47
N ALA A 546 74.16 -27.26 -17.66
CA ALA A 546 74.99 -26.22 -17.08
C ALA A 546 74.71 -24.83 -17.67
N GLU A 547 74.44 -24.73 -18.98
CA GLU A 547 74.02 -23.48 -19.64
C GLU A 547 72.63 -23.03 -19.18
N GLU A 548 71.65 -23.94 -19.15
CA GLU A 548 70.31 -23.66 -18.62
C GLU A 548 70.37 -23.18 -17.16
N ARG A 549 71.18 -23.87 -16.33
CA ARG A 549 71.42 -23.47 -14.93
C ARG A 549 71.99 -22.06 -14.82
N LYS A 550 72.98 -21.72 -15.66
CA LYS A 550 73.60 -20.39 -15.68
C LYS A 550 72.61 -19.32 -16.12
N GLY A 551 71.76 -19.60 -17.11
CA GLY A 551 70.69 -18.71 -17.55
C GLY A 551 69.67 -18.44 -16.44
N LEU A 552 69.28 -19.48 -15.69
CA LEU A 552 68.36 -19.35 -14.57
C LEU A 552 68.97 -18.56 -13.40
N LEU A 553 70.25 -18.79 -13.08
CA LEU A 553 70.97 -18.04 -12.04
C LEU A 553 70.97 -16.54 -12.31
N ASN A 554 71.24 -16.12 -13.55
CA ASN A 554 71.21 -14.71 -13.95
C ASN A 554 69.80 -14.10 -13.80
N ARG A 555 68.75 -14.89 -14.06
CA ARG A 555 67.36 -14.46 -13.87
C ARG A 555 67.00 -14.31 -12.39
N ILE A 556 67.49 -15.20 -11.53
CA ILE A 556 67.34 -15.10 -10.08
C ILE A 556 68.05 -13.85 -9.56
N GLN A 557 69.31 -13.61 -9.95
CA GLN A 557 70.08 -12.41 -9.55
C GLN A 557 69.41 -11.10 -9.97
N SER A 558 68.98 -11.00 -11.23
CA SER A 558 68.32 -9.78 -11.72
C SER A 558 66.97 -9.51 -11.06
N LYS A 559 66.19 -10.57 -10.76
CA LYS A 559 64.91 -10.44 -10.05
C LYS A 559 65.12 -10.10 -8.57
N HIS A 560 66.11 -10.69 -7.91
CA HIS A 560 66.47 -10.36 -6.54
C HIS A 560 66.93 -8.91 -6.40
N GLN A 561 67.79 -8.41 -7.30
CA GLN A 561 68.23 -7.02 -7.28
C GLN A 561 67.07 -6.03 -7.46
N LEU A 562 66.05 -6.39 -8.23
CA LEU A 562 64.82 -5.60 -8.38
C LEU A 562 63.98 -5.60 -7.09
N ILE A 563 63.86 -6.75 -6.42
CA ILE A 563 63.18 -6.87 -5.13
C ILE A 563 63.94 -6.09 -4.04
N GLU A 564 65.26 -6.14 -4.01
CA GLU A 564 66.05 -5.37 -3.05
C GLU A 564 65.84 -3.85 -3.20
N GLN A 565 65.70 -3.36 -4.44
CA GLN A 565 65.41 -1.94 -4.71
C GLN A 565 63.98 -1.51 -4.34
N LEU A 566 63.01 -2.42 -4.45
CA LEU A 566 61.59 -2.13 -4.23
C LEU A 566 61.15 -2.26 -2.77
N PHE A 567 61.90 -3.00 -1.94
CA PHE A 567 61.52 -3.34 -0.58
C PHE A 567 62.42 -2.64 0.45
N THR A 568 61.96 -1.51 0.99
CA THR A 568 62.71 -0.67 1.96
C THR A 568 62.49 -1.05 3.44
N THR A 569 61.80 -2.17 3.71
CA THR A 569 61.40 -2.56 5.07
C THR A 569 62.45 -3.48 5.72
N ASN A 570 62.81 -3.24 6.99
CA ASN A 570 63.87 -3.92 7.74
C ASN A 570 63.88 -5.47 7.64
N ASN A 571 62.71 -6.10 7.51
CA ASN A 571 62.61 -7.56 7.46
C ASN A 571 62.93 -8.16 6.08
N VAL A 572 62.89 -7.37 5.01
CA VAL A 572 63.22 -7.82 3.64
C VAL A 572 64.71 -7.73 3.37
N ILE A 573 65.38 -6.76 3.98
CA ILE A 573 66.83 -6.56 3.95
C ILE A 573 67.58 -7.80 4.50
N GLN A 574 67.03 -8.48 5.51
CA GLN A 574 67.66 -9.67 6.07
C GLN A 574 67.66 -10.85 5.07
N ALA A 575 66.55 -11.11 4.36
CA ALA A 575 66.52 -12.21 3.40
C ALA A 575 67.16 -11.87 2.04
N THR A 576 67.23 -10.58 1.66
CA THR A 576 68.06 -10.20 0.52
C THR A 576 69.53 -10.48 0.83
N SER A 577 69.98 -10.25 2.06
CA SER A 577 71.31 -10.65 2.55
C SER A 577 71.49 -12.18 2.58
N ASP A 578 70.54 -12.94 3.12
CA ASP A 578 70.63 -14.41 3.16
C ASP A 578 70.62 -15.03 1.75
N LEU A 579 69.87 -14.47 0.80
CA LEU A 579 69.91 -14.91 -0.61
C LEU A 579 71.23 -14.52 -1.28
N GLN A 580 71.78 -13.35 -0.96
CA GLN A 580 73.08 -12.91 -1.48
C GLN A 580 74.20 -13.86 -1.01
N GLU A 581 74.19 -14.27 0.26
CA GLU A 581 75.12 -15.26 0.80
C GLU A 581 74.93 -16.66 0.16
N ALA A 582 73.68 -17.07 -0.09
CA ALA A 582 73.36 -18.31 -0.79
C ALA A 582 73.74 -18.28 -2.30
N LEU A 583 73.67 -17.11 -2.93
CA LEU A 583 74.10 -16.84 -4.31
C LEU A 583 75.63 -16.91 -4.41
N ASP A 584 76.35 -16.34 -3.44
CA ASP A 584 77.81 -16.35 -3.37
C ASP A 584 78.37 -17.75 -3.09
N THR A 585 77.62 -18.59 -2.36
CA THR A 585 77.98 -19.99 -2.05
C THR A 585 77.39 -21.03 -3.00
N ALA A 586 76.57 -20.62 -3.97
CA ALA A 586 75.85 -21.47 -4.94
C ALA A 586 74.96 -22.57 -4.32
N GLN A 587 74.48 -22.37 -3.08
CA GLN A 587 73.57 -23.29 -2.36
C GLN A 587 72.18 -22.66 -2.17
N ILE A 588 71.48 -22.45 -3.28
CA ILE A 588 70.14 -21.84 -3.26
C ILE A 588 69.09 -22.92 -3.00
N THR A 589 68.33 -22.80 -1.92
CA THR A 589 67.27 -23.76 -1.56
C THR A 589 65.89 -23.10 -1.46
N PRO A 590 64.78 -23.82 -1.75
CA PRO A 590 63.42 -23.28 -1.66
C PRO A 590 63.01 -22.81 -0.26
N ALA A 591 63.73 -23.24 0.79
CA ALA A 591 63.41 -22.92 2.18
C ALA A 591 63.65 -21.44 2.56
N LEU A 592 64.40 -20.68 1.74
CA LEU A 592 64.88 -19.34 2.09
C LEU A 592 63.75 -18.31 2.30
N PHE A 593 62.64 -18.41 1.56
CA PHE A 593 61.55 -17.42 1.58
C PHE A 593 60.32 -17.81 2.38
N VAL A 594 60.28 -19.03 2.95
CA VAL A 594 59.11 -19.57 3.65
C VAL A 594 58.71 -18.71 4.87
N THR A 595 59.69 -18.28 5.66
CA THR A 595 59.46 -17.48 6.87
C THR A 595 58.85 -16.10 6.54
N GLN A 596 59.34 -15.45 5.48
CA GLN A 596 58.81 -14.15 5.03
C GLN A 596 57.43 -14.26 4.41
N LYS A 597 57.19 -15.30 3.60
CA LYS A 597 55.85 -15.58 3.05
C LYS A 597 54.82 -15.71 4.17
N ASN A 598 55.17 -16.43 5.24
CA ASN A 598 54.30 -16.59 6.40
C ASN A 598 54.07 -15.26 7.14
N GLN A 599 55.10 -14.44 7.34
CA GLN A 599 54.98 -13.14 8.01
C GLN A 599 54.13 -12.14 7.22
N LEU A 600 54.35 -12.01 5.90
CA LEU A 600 53.56 -11.13 5.03
C LEU A 600 52.11 -11.61 4.95
N THR A 601 51.89 -12.93 4.88
CA THR A 601 50.54 -13.51 4.91
C THR A 601 49.84 -13.22 6.25
N GLU A 602 50.55 -13.32 7.37
CA GLU A 602 50.01 -12.97 8.69
C GLU A 602 49.70 -11.47 8.80
N GLN A 603 50.54 -10.59 8.25
CA GLN A 603 50.27 -9.15 8.16
C GLN A 603 49.04 -8.85 7.30
N ILE A 604 48.90 -9.48 6.12
CA ILE A 604 47.70 -9.37 5.28
C ILE A 604 46.47 -9.79 6.08
N ASN A 605 46.52 -10.93 6.77
CA ASN A 605 45.39 -11.42 7.56
C ASN A 605 45.01 -10.47 8.69
N ARG A 606 45.99 -9.89 9.40
CA ARG A 606 45.76 -8.89 10.45
C ARG A 606 45.13 -7.61 9.89
N LEU A 607 45.70 -7.05 8.82
CA LEU A 607 45.20 -5.82 8.19
C LEU A 607 43.82 -6.02 7.54
N THR A 608 43.59 -7.19 6.92
CA THR A 608 42.30 -7.54 6.31
C THR A 608 41.21 -7.68 7.38
N LYS A 609 41.55 -8.25 8.54
CA LYS A 609 40.64 -8.32 9.68
C LYS A 609 40.29 -6.92 10.20
N GLU A 610 41.28 -6.05 10.38
CA GLU A 610 41.06 -4.66 10.80
C GLU A 610 40.20 -3.88 9.78
N LEU A 611 40.46 -4.06 8.49
CA LEU A 611 39.71 -3.45 7.41
C LEU A 611 38.24 -3.88 7.39
N ASN A 612 37.98 -5.18 7.59
CA ASN A 612 36.62 -5.70 7.68
C ASN A 612 35.87 -5.19 8.91
N ASP A 613 36.55 -5.11 10.06
CA ASP A 613 35.96 -4.54 11.28
C ASP A 613 35.63 -3.05 11.10
N ARG A 614 36.53 -2.26 10.48
CA ARG A 614 36.27 -0.85 10.15
C ARG A 614 35.13 -0.67 9.16
N ARG A 615 35.03 -1.51 8.11
CA ARG A 615 33.89 -1.50 7.16
C ARG A 615 32.57 -1.85 7.85
N ARG A 616 32.58 -2.80 8.79
CA ARG A 616 31.39 -3.13 9.59
C ARG A 616 30.95 -1.95 10.45
N VAL A 617 31.88 -1.33 11.17
CA VAL A 617 31.62 -0.13 11.97
C VAL A 617 31.07 1.00 11.11
N GLN A 618 31.64 1.23 9.93
CA GLN A 618 31.15 2.23 8.97
C GLN A 618 29.73 1.91 8.50
N GLY A 619 29.43 0.66 8.16
CA GLY A 619 28.09 0.22 7.79
C GLY A 619 27.06 0.45 8.90
N TYR A 620 27.42 0.17 10.16
CA TYR A 620 26.58 0.48 11.31
C TYR A 620 26.42 1.99 11.51
N SER A 621 27.49 2.77 11.41
CA SER A 621 27.47 4.23 11.54
C SER A 621 26.54 4.85 10.49
N ASN A 622 26.66 4.45 9.22
CA ASN A 622 25.84 4.97 8.13
C ASN A 622 24.35 4.64 8.32
N ARG A 623 24.02 3.40 8.72
CA ARG A 623 22.62 3.01 9.01
C ARG A 623 22.04 3.83 10.15
N ILE A 624 22.79 3.97 11.24
CA ILE A 624 22.37 4.73 12.40
C ILE A 624 22.25 6.22 12.05
N SER A 625 23.13 6.76 11.19
CA SER A 625 23.05 8.14 10.70
C SER A 625 21.74 8.41 9.97
N VAL A 626 21.36 7.54 9.01
CA VAL A 626 20.08 7.65 8.29
C VAL A 626 18.89 7.55 9.25
N GLU A 627 18.95 6.62 10.21
CA GLU A 627 17.89 6.45 11.20
C GLU A 627 17.76 7.67 12.13
N ILE A 628 18.87 8.25 12.56
CA ILE A 628 18.90 9.46 13.39
C ILE A 628 18.35 10.66 12.63
N GLU A 629 18.69 10.83 11.36
CA GLU A 629 18.17 11.92 10.55
C GLU A 629 16.65 11.77 10.35
N GLY A 630 16.18 10.56 10.07
CA GLY A 630 14.75 10.24 10.02
C GLY A 630 14.02 10.53 11.35
N LEU A 631 14.64 10.19 12.48
CA LEU A 631 14.08 10.48 13.81
C LEU A 631 14.09 11.98 14.13
N LYS A 632 15.13 12.74 13.77
CA LYS A 632 15.18 14.21 13.95
C LYS A 632 14.03 14.88 13.18
N VAL A 633 13.86 14.54 11.91
CA VAL A 633 12.76 15.07 11.08
C VAL A 633 11.40 14.64 11.63
N GLY A 634 11.25 13.37 12.02
CA GLY A 634 10.02 12.86 12.64
C GLY A 634 9.65 13.58 13.94
N ILE A 635 10.62 13.78 14.84
CA ILE A 635 10.44 14.52 16.11
C ILE A 635 10.04 15.97 15.83
N LYS A 636 10.68 16.64 14.86
CA LYS A 636 10.34 18.01 14.48
C LYS A 636 8.90 18.10 13.98
N ASN A 637 8.52 17.26 13.02
CA ASN A 637 7.17 17.26 12.45
C ASN A 637 6.09 16.92 13.49
N ASN A 638 6.35 15.93 14.35
CA ASN A 638 5.43 15.55 15.42
C ASN A 638 5.30 16.65 16.49
N ASN A 639 6.36 17.41 16.78
CA ASN A 639 6.29 18.58 17.65
C ASN A 639 5.42 19.69 17.03
N GLU A 640 5.63 20.02 15.75
CA GLU A 640 4.83 21.04 15.05
C GLU A 640 3.34 20.65 14.97
N LEU A 641 3.06 19.36 14.71
CA LEU A 641 1.71 18.81 14.71
C LEU A 641 1.06 18.81 16.10
N LEU A 642 1.84 18.55 17.14
CA LEU A 642 1.37 18.57 18.53
C LEU A 642 1.01 20.01 18.94
N THR A 643 1.87 20.98 18.65
CA THR A 643 1.61 22.40 18.99
C THR A 643 0.36 22.93 18.29
N THR A 644 0.18 22.62 17.00
CA THR A 644 -1.02 23.03 16.26
C THR A 644 -2.28 22.35 16.80
N SER A 645 -2.22 21.05 17.08
CA SER A 645 -3.36 20.31 17.65
C SER A 645 -3.74 20.82 19.06
N GLU A 646 -2.75 21.21 19.87
CA GLU A 646 -2.95 21.80 21.20
C GLU A 646 -3.59 23.19 21.13
N GLU A 647 -3.16 24.03 20.18
CA GLU A 647 -3.77 25.33 19.90
C GLU A 647 -5.23 25.18 19.44
N ASP A 648 -5.50 24.27 18.50
CA ASP A 648 -6.84 23.96 18.03
C ASP A 648 -7.74 23.47 19.18
N ALA A 649 -7.25 22.56 20.01
CA ALA A 649 -7.99 22.07 21.18
C ALA A 649 -8.32 23.21 22.17
N LYS A 650 -7.40 24.16 22.37
CA LYS A 650 -7.62 25.33 23.22
C LYS A 650 -8.68 26.28 22.64
N GLN A 651 -8.64 26.56 21.34
CA GLN A 651 -9.65 27.37 20.66
C GLN A 651 -11.04 26.72 20.73
N LEU A 652 -11.13 25.41 20.49
CA LEU A 652 -12.37 24.65 20.61
C LEU A 652 -12.93 24.70 22.05
N GLN A 653 -12.06 24.60 23.07
CA GLN A 653 -12.47 24.74 24.47
C GLN A 653 -13.04 26.13 24.78
N GLU A 654 -12.41 27.19 24.29
CA GLU A 654 -12.91 28.57 24.44
C GLU A 654 -14.25 28.78 23.73
N SER A 655 -14.39 28.26 22.50
CA SER A 655 -15.63 28.28 21.73
C SER A 655 -16.78 27.57 22.46
N ILE A 656 -16.54 26.34 22.95
CA ILE A 656 -17.51 25.57 23.74
C ILE A 656 -17.94 26.33 25.00
N LYS A 657 -17.00 26.98 25.69
CA LYS A 657 -17.30 27.80 26.87
C LYS A 657 -18.19 28.99 26.49
N GLY A 658 -17.90 29.65 25.38
CA GLY A 658 -18.73 30.74 24.85
C GLY A 658 -20.15 30.30 24.50
N ILE A 659 -20.30 29.16 23.82
CA ILE A 659 -21.60 28.58 23.47
C ILE A 659 -22.38 28.19 24.73
N LYS A 660 -21.72 27.55 25.71
CA LYS A 660 -22.34 27.16 26.97
C LYS A 660 -22.92 28.35 27.73
N ASN A 661 -22.18 29.47 27.79
CA ASN A 661 -22.66 30.70 28.41
C ASN A 661 -23.89 31.26 27.68
N LYS A 662 -23.91 31.24 26.34
CA LYS A 662 -25.08 31.65 25.55
C LYS A 662 -26.29 30.76 25.81
N VAL A 663 -26.10 29.44 25.87
CA VAL A 663 -27.17 28.48 26.20
C VAL A 663 -27.74 28.76 27.59
N GLU A 664 -26.88 29.02 28.60
CA GLU A 664 -27.34 29.36 29.95
C GLU A 664 -28.08 30.70 29.98
N GLN A 665 -27.62 31.71 29.24
CA GLN A 665 -28.33 32.98 29.08
C GLN A 665 -29.72 32.77 28.47
N PHE A 666 -29.81 32.08 27.32
CA PHE A 666 -31.10 31.81 26.68
C PHE A 666 -32.04 30.98 27.55
N LYS A 667 -31.52 29.97 28.28
CA LYS A 667 -32.32 29.19 29.23
C LYS A 667 -32.85 30.05 30.38
N THR A 668 -32.02 30.94 30.91
CA THR A 668 -32.40 31.86 31.99
C THR A 668 -33.49 32.82 31.50
N THR A 669 -33.27 33.48 30.35
CA THR A 669 -34.25 34.39 29.74
C THR A 669 -35.56 33.67 29.40
N ARG A 670 -35.50 32.44 28.87
CA ARG A 670 -36.70 31.61 28.63
C ARG A 670 -37.44 31.30 29.92
N GLN A 671 -36.72 30.93 30.98
CA GLN A 671 -37.31 30.59 32.27
C GLN A 671 -37.94 31.82 32.95
N GLU A 672 -37.34 33.00 32.81
CA GLU A 672 -37.91 34.27 33.28
C GLU A 672 -39.16 34.68 32.48
N LEU A 673 -39.15 34.52 31.15
CA LEU A 673 -40.26 34.91 30.28
C LEU A 673 -41.48 34.00 30.37
N PHE A 674 -41.29 32.67 30.45
CA PHE A 674 -42.40 31.72 30.33
C PHE A 674 -42.27 30.45 31.19
N GLY A 675 -41.32 30.43 32.12
CA GLY A 675 -41.11 29.31 33.03
C GLY A 675 -40.84 28.01 32.27
N ASN A 676 -41.53 26.93 32.67
CA ASN A 676 -41.42 25.60 32.06
C ASN A 676 -42.65 25.18 31.25
N LYS A 677 -43.58 26.10 30.99
CA LYS A 677 -44.82 25.78 30.27
C LYS A 677 -44.55 25.64 28.78
N ASN A 678 -45.35 24.80 28.12
CA ASN A 678 -45.29 24.62 26.67
C ASN A 678 -46.13 25.70 25.98
N PRO A 679 -45.54 26.60 25.16
CA PRO A 679 -46.28 27.68 24.49
C PRO A 679 -47.43 27.16 23.63
N ASN A 680 -47.26 26.00 22.99
CA ASN A 680 -48.25 25.43 22.09
C ASN A 680 -49.49 24.93 22.83
N GLU A 681 -49.32 24.33 24.01
CA GLU A 681 -50.43 23.82 24.81
C GLU A 681 -51.23 24.95 25.44
N GLU A 682 -50.56 26.00 25.91
CA GLU A 682 -51.22 27.17 26.50
C GLU A 682 -51.92 28.03 25.43
N GLU A 683 -51.33 28.19 24.24
CA GLU A 683 -52.00 28.83 23.10
C GLU A 683 -53.28 28.09 22.69
N ALA A 684 -53.22 26.75 22.60
CA ALA A 684 -54.38 25.92 22.26
C ALA A 684 -55.51 26.06 23.29
N LYS A 685 -55.20 26.12 24.59
CA LYS A 685 -56.20 26.34 25.66
C LYS A 685 -56.87 27.71 25.54
N LEU A 686 -56.09 28.77 25.33
CA LEU A 686 -56.62 30.13 25.20
C LEU A 686 -57.45 30.30 23.92
N GLN A 687 -57.05 29.64 22.83
CA GLN A 687 -57.78 29.65 21.57
C GLN A 687 -59.10 28.88 21.67
N ALA A 688 -59.12 27.73 22.35
CA ALA A 688 -60.35 26.98 22.62
C ALA A 688 -61.34 27.79 23.48
N LEU A 689 -60.84 28.51 24.50
CA LEU A 689 -61.68 29.37 25.34
C LEU A 689 -62.26 30.56 24.54
N HIS A 690 -61.46 31.19 23.67
CA HIS A 690 -61.94 32.25 22.78
C HIS A 690 -63.06 31.75 21.85
N GLN A 691 -62.88 30.58 21.21
CA GLN A 691 -63.91 29.98 20.35
C GLN A 691 -65.22 29.70 21.11
N GLN A 692 -65.14 29.25 22.37
CA GLN A 692 -66.33 29.05 23.21
C GLN A 692 -67.06 30.37 23.49
N LEU A 693 -66.32 31.44 23.84
CA LEU A 693 -66.91 32.75 24.11
C LEU A 693 -67.49 33.41 22.86
N GLU A 694 -66.87 33.22 21.69
CA GLU A 694 -67.39 33.72 20.41
C GLU A 694 -68.77 33.11 20.08
N VAL A 695 -68.93 31.80 20.31
CA VAL A 695 -70.22 31.11 20.12
C VAL A 695 -71.28 31.66 21.08
N ILE A 696 -70.92 31.86 22.35
CA ILE A 696 -71.84 32.41 23.37
C ILE A 696 -72.26 33.84 23.02
N ALA A 697 -71.32 34.70 22.59
CA ALA A 697 -71.62 36.08 22.18
C ALA A 697 -72.60 36.11 21.00
N LYS A 698 -72.41 35.27 19.97
CA LYS A 698 -73.34 35.16 18.83
C LYS A 698 -74.75 34.70 19.26
N GLN A 699 -74.85 33.76 20.19
CA GLN A 699 -76.15 33.31 20.73
C GLN A 699 -76.85 34.39 21.55
N LYS A 700 -76.12 35.18 22.33
CA LYS A 700 -76.70 36.29 23.10
C LYS A 700 -77.07 37.49 22.22
N ALA A 701 -76.31 37.79 21.17
CA ALA A 701 -76.65 38.81 20.18
C ALA A 701 -77.95 38.52 19.44
N THR A 702 -78.17 37.26 19.03
CA THR A 702 -79.43 36.84 18.42
C THR A 702 -80.61 36.93 19.40
N THR A 703 -80.42 36.54 20.66
CA THR A 703 -81.44 36.68 21.72
C THR A 703 -81.78 38.16 22.00
N ARG A 704 -80.78 39.05 22.00
CA ARG A 704 -80.99 40.51 22.12
C ARG A 704 -81.79 41.07 20.95
N GLN A 705 -81.48 40.67 19.72
CA GLN A 705 -82.18 41.19 18.54
C GLN A 705 -83.66 40.78 18.52
N THR A 706 -83.95 39.53 18.87
CA THR A 706 -85.34 39.02 18.94
C THR A 706 -86.15 39.74 20.02
N THR A 707 -85.63 39.83 21.25
CA THR A 707 -86.31 40.51 22.37
C THR A 707 -86.47 42.02 22.16
N LEU A 708 -85.50 42.68 21.52
CA LEU A 708 -85.60 44.11 21.14
C LEU A 708 -86.67 44.35 20.08
N ASN A 709 -86.76 43.48 19.07
CA ASN A 709 -87.79 43.58 18.04
C ASN A 709 -89.20 43.39 18.64
N ASP A 710 -89.35 42.49 19.60
CA ASP A 710 -90.64 42.23 20.25
C ASP A 710 -91.05 43.38 21.18
N TYR A 711 -90.10 43.92 21.95
CA TYR A 711 -90.33 45.10 22.79
C TYR A 711 -90.71 46.34 21.95
N THR A 712 -89.95 46.65 20.89
CA THR A 712 -90.19 47.84 20.06
C THR A 712 -91.55 47.80 19.37
N LYS A 713 -91.98 46.63 18.89
CA LYS A 713 -93.33 46.43 18.31
C LYS A 713 -94.44 46.69 19.33
N LEU A 714 -94.29 46.21 20.57
CA LEU A 714 -95.27 46.42 21.64
C LEU A 714 -95.27 47.87 22.15
N GLU A 715 -94.09 48.49 22.29
CA GLU A 715 -93.93 49.86 22.76
C GLU A 715 -94.54 50.86 21.78
N GLN A 716 -94.24 50.72 20.47
CA GLN A 716 -94.81 51.57 19.42
C GLN A 716 -96.34 51.46 19.40
N ARG A 717 -96.89 50.25 19.58
CA ARG A 717 -98.33 50.02 19.60
C ARG A 717 -99.01 50.67 20.81
N ILE A 718 -98.39 50.62 21.99
CA ILE A 718 -98.94 51.23 23.21
C ILE A 718 -98.78 52.75 23.22
N ALA A 719 -97.64 53.27 22.76
CA ALA A 719 -97.40 54.71 22.65
C ALA A 719 -98.43 55.35 21.70
N HIS A 720 -98.64 54.73 20.53
CA HIS A 720 -99.63 55.16 19.55
C HIS A 720 -101.05 55.14 20.13
N LEU A 721 -101.45 54.09 20.85
CA LEU A 721 -102.78 54.00 21.47
C LEU A 721 -102.97 55.00 22.63
N LYS A 722 -101.94 55.23 23.47
CA LYS A 722 -102.01 56.18 24.61
C LYS A 722 -102.11 57.63 24.15
N GLU A 723 -101.24 58.05 23.24
CA GLU A 723 -101.22 59.41 22.71
C GLU A 723 -102.55 59.72 22.01
N ASN A 724 -103.04 58.79 21.18
CA ASN A 724 -104.34 58.93 20.54
C ASN A 724 -105.48 59.01 21.58
N SER A 725 -105.48 58.18 22.63
CA SER A 725 -106.55 58.21 23.64
C SER A 725 -106.62 59.50 24.47
N GLU A 726 -105.47 60.10 24.81
CA GLU A 726 -105.43 61.36 25.56
C GLU A 726 -105.76 62.58 24.69
N GLN A 727 -105.33 62.59 23.42
CA GLN A 727 -105.76 63.62 22.47
C GLN A 727 -107.27 63.57 22.19
N ILE A 728 -107.88 62.38 22.18
CA ILE A 728 -109.32 62.18 21.99
C ILE A 728 -110.13 62.66 23.22
N LYS A 729 -109.70 62.35 24.46
CA LYS A 729 -110.36 62.82 25.71
C LYS A 729 -110.38 64.34 25.83
N LEU A 730 -109.23 64.99 25.58
CA LEU A 730 -109.11 66.44 25.72
C LEU A 730 -109.95 67.20 24.67
N ARG A 731 -110.12 66.60 23.48
CA ARG A 731 -110.95 67.16 22.39
C ARG A 731 -112.44 67.03 22.69
N LEU A 732 -112.91 65.91 23.26
CA LEU A 732 -114.32 65.73 23.62
C LEU A 732 -114.80 66.71 24.72
N SER A 733 -113.95 66.99 25.71
CA SER A 733 -114.27 67.90 26.83
C SER A 733 -114.56 69.35 26.44
N ASN A 734 -114.12 69.81 25.26
CA ASN A 734 -114.29 71.20 24.80
C ASN A 734 -115.33 71.35 23.68
N LEU A 735 -115.58 70.29 22.89
CA LEU A 735 -116.42 70.36 21.69
C LEU A 735 -117.92 70.09 21.97
N GLU A 736 -118.27 69.33 23.01
CA GLU A 736 -119.67 69.04 23.40
C GLU A 736 -120.56 70.28 23.65
N PRO A 737 -120.09 71.32 24.37
CA PRO A 737 -120.91 72.52 24.61
C PRO A 737 -120.87 73.53 23.46
N GLN A 738 -119.78 73.63 22.69
CA GLN A 738 -119.62 74.62 21.60
C GLN A 738 -120.44 74.26 20.35
N PHE A 739 -120.57 72.97 20.05
CA PHE A 739 -121.30 72.50 18.87
C PHE A 739 -122.80 72.83 18.94
N LYS A 740 -123.38 72.86 20.15
CA LYS A 740 -124.79 73.16 20.39
C LYS A 740 -125.14 74.64 20.15
N GLU A 741 -124.16 75.54 20.28
CA GLU A 741 -124.34 76.99 20.17
C GLU A 741 -124.14 77.47 18.71
N GLN A 742 -123.24 76.83 17.96
CA GLN A 742 -122.97 77.17 16.57
C GLN A 742 -124.09 76.75 15.61
N LEU A 743 -124.80 75.65 15.90
CA LEU A 743 -125.94 75.14 15.10
C LEU A 743 -127.00 76.22 14.83
N GLN A 744 -127.23 77.14 15.77
CA GLN A 744 -128.21 78.23 15.65
C GLN A 744 -127.73 79.46 14.86
N GLN A 745 -126.43 79.75 14.80
CA GLN A 745 -125.91 80.97 14.14
C GLN A 745 -125.81 80.87 12.62
N GLN A 746 -125.79 79.65 12.07
CA GLN A 746 -125.55 79.37 10.66
C GLN A 746 -126.80 78.83 9.94
N GLN A 747 -127.98 79.03 10.53
CA GLN A 747 -129.31 78.69 9.99
C GLN A 747 -129.55 77.19 9.71
N PHE A 748 -129.22 76.31 10.65
CA PHE A 748 -129.60 74.89 10.60
C PHE A 748 -130.46 74.52 11.83
N ASP A 749 -131.66 73.99 11.61
CA ASP A 749 -132.67 73.78 12.68
C ASP A 749 -132.44 72.51 13.53
N SER A 750 -131.58 71.60 13.06
CA SER A 750 -131.18 70.40 13.80
C SER A 750 -129.93 69.75 13.19
N GLU A 751 -129.24 68.97 14.02
CA GLU A 751 -128.06 68.14 13.74
C GLU A 751 -128.25 67.21 12.50
N GLU A 752 -129.49 66.85 12.14
CA GLU A 752 -129.82 65.95 11.03
C GLU A 752 -129.88 66.65 9.65
N SER A 753 -130.18 67.95 9.61
CA SER A 753 -130.31 68.75 8.37
C SER A 753 -128.95 69.17 7.78
N PHE A 754 -127.95 69.22 8.64
CA PHE A 754 -126.64 69.75 8.37
C PHE A 754 -125.65 68.67 7.84
N LEU A 755 -125.90 67.39 8.14
CA LEU A 755 -125.14 66.22 7.69
C LEU A 755 -125.12 65.96 6.16
N LYS A 756 -126.01 66.59 5.38
CA LYS A 756 -126.07 66.40 3.91
C LYS A 756 -125.14 67.32 3.10
N ALA A 757 -124.49 68.31 3.70
CA ALA A 757 -123.57 69.26 3.04
C ALA A 757 -122.06 69.04 3.38
N CYS A 758 -121.78 67.90 4.02
CA CYS A 758 -120.52 67.31 4.50
C CYS A 758 -119.32 67.08 3.56
N MET A 759 -118.12 67.65 3.78
CA MET A 759 -116.82 67.08 3.30
C MET A 759 -115.92 66.74 4.51
N ASP A 760 -115.15 65.65 4.46
CA ASP A 760 -114.45 65.06 5.62
C ASP A 760 -113.24 65.89 6.13
N GLU A 761 -113.04 65.90 7.46
CA GLU A 761 -112.05 66.77 8.14
C GLU A 761 -110.61 66.20 8.15
N ASN A 762 -110.44 64.87 8.16
CA ASN A 762 -109.12 64.24 8.19
C ASN A 762 -108.41 64.39 6.83
N GLU A 763 -109.18 64.35 5.75
CA GLU A 763 -108.71 64.62 4.40
C GLU A 763 -108.08 66.03 4.31
N ARG A 764 -108.67 67.05 4.93
CA ARG A 764 -108.18 68.44 4.87
C ARG A 764 -106.89 68.69 5.66
N LEU A 765 -106.70 68.07 6.83
CA LEU A 765 -105.51 68.29 7.69
C LEU A 765 -104.29 67.46 7.23
N SER A 766 -104.53 66.26 6.68
CA SER A 766 -103.48 65.44 6.06
C SER A 766 -102.79 66.17 4.89
N LEU A 767 -103.57 66.93 4.11
CA LEU A 767 -103.06 67.68 2.97
C LEU A 767 -102.08 68.80 3.41
N ASP A 768 -102.39 69.57 4.46
CA ASP A 768 -101.51 70.67 4.94
C ASP A 768 -100.13 70.18 5.44
N GLN A 769 -100.09 69.02 6.09
CA GLN A 769 -98.86 68.42 6.64
C GLN A 769 -97.98 67.79 5.53
N GLN A 770 -98.61 67.20 4.51
CA GLN A 770 -97.91 66.70 3.32
C GLN A 770 -97.17 67.82 2.57
N GLN A 771 -97.77 69.02 2.44
CA GLN A 771 -97.17 70.15 1.73
C GLN A 771 -95.80 70.59 2.30
N ARG A 772 -95.60 70.52 3.62
CA ARG A 772 -94.34 70.93 4.28
C ARG A 772 -93.22 69.90 4.08
N SER A 773 -93.54 68.62 4.27
CA SER A 773 -92.58 67.51 4.15
C SER A 773 -91.99 67.36 2.74
N LEU A 774 -92.79 67.66 1.71
CA LEU A 774 -92.35 67.61 0.31
C LEU A 774 -91.32 68.72 -0.03
N SER A 775 -91.40 69.88 0.62
CA SER A 775 -90.49 71.00 0.37
C SER A 775 -89.05 70.77 0.90
N GLU A 776 -88.92 70.12 2.06
CA GLU A 776 -87.61 69.86 2.69
C GLU A 776 -86.84 68.77 1.94
N ARG A 777 -87.56 67.70 1.53
CA ARG A 777 -87.01 66.62 0.71
C ARG A 777 -86.49 67.12 -0.63
N LYS A 778 -87.23 68.04 -1.29
CA LYS A 778 -86.85 68.67 -2.56
C LYS A 778 -85.51 69.41 -2.50
N ASN A 779 -85.21 70.10 -1.39
CA ASN A 779 -83.98 70.88 -1.27
C ASN A 779 -82.74 70.00 -1.06
N SER A 780 -82.82 68.97 -0.22
CA SER A 780 -81.70 68.04 0.02
C SER A 780 -81.28 67.25 -1.23
N LEU A 781 -82.25 66.85 -2.07
CA LEU A 781 -82.00 66.11 -3.30
C LEU A 781 -81.32 66.97 -4.38
N LYS A 782 -81.64 68.28 -4.43
CA LYS A 782 -80.98 69.23 -5.35
C LYS A 782 -79.48 69.40 -5.06
N GLU A 783 -79.07 69.44 -3.80
CA GLU A 783 -77.65 69.59 -3.44
C GLU A 783 -76.83 68.35 -3.83
N ARG A 784 -77.37 67.16 -3.59
CA ARG A 784 -76.73 65.89 -4.00
C ARG A 784 -76.62 65.76 -5.52
N LEU A 785 -77.65 66.21 -6.24
CA LEU A 785 -77.63 66.23 -7.70
C LEU A 785 -76.55 67.17 -8.25
N GLN A 786 -76.35 68.33 -7.61
CA GLN A 786 -75.32 69.28 -8.01
C GLN A 786 -73.91 68.71 -7.84
N GLN A 787 -73.64 68.00 -6.75
CA GLN A 787 -72.36 67.33 -6.50
C GLN A 787 -72.09 66.23 -7.54
N ALA A 788 -73.05 65.34 -7.79
CA ALA A 788 -72.91 64.27 -8.78
C ALA A 788 -72.68 64.81 -10.21
N ASN A 789 -73.36 65.88 -10.59
CA ASN A 789 -73.16 66.54 -11.89
C ASN A 789 -71.76 67.16 -12.03
N ASN A 790 -71.18 67.70 -10.95
CA ASN A 790 -69.83 68.26 -10.99
C ASN A 790 -68.76 67.16 -11.18
N THR A 791 -68.90 66.03 -10.51
CA THR A 791 -67.99 64.87 -10.66
C THR A 791 -68.09 64.28 -12.08
N LEU A 792 -69.30 64.16 -12.64
CA LEU A 792 -69.47 63.71 -14.03
C LEU A 792 -68.84 64.65 -15.06
N LYS A 793 -68.90 65.97 -14.84
CA LYS A 793 -68.21 66.95 -15.70
C LYS A 793 -66.69 66.77 -15.65
N GLN A 794 -66.12 66.48 -14.49
CA GLN A 794 -64.68 66.23 -14.34
C GLN A 794 -64.25 64.93 -15.04
N LEU A 795 -65.02 63.84 -14.87
CA LEU A 795 -64.76 62.56 -15.52
C LEU A 795 -64.92 62.64 -17.05
N ALA A 796 -65.92 63.38 -17.55
CA ALA A 796 -66.12 63.63 -18.98
C ALA A 796 -65.00 64.49 -19.60
N ALA A 797 -64.36 65.38 -18.83
CA ALA A 797 -63.24 66.18 -19.31
C ALA A 797 -61.95 65.36 -19.49
N GLN A 798 -61.79 64.25 -18.75
CA GLN A 798 -60.63 63.36 -18.87
C GLN A 798 -60.68 62.51 -20.15
N HIS A 799 -61.88 62.09 -20.58
CA HIS A 799 -62.12 61.34 -21.81
C HIS A 799 -63.42 61.83 -22.50
N PRO A 800 -63.34 62.86 -23.36
CA PRO A 800 -64.52 63.51 -23.98
C PRO A 800 -65.35 62.59 -24.88
N GLU A 801 -64.69 61.62 -25.51
CA GLU A 801 -65.31 60.47 -26.16
C GLU A 801 -64.66 59.21 -25.55
N PRO A 802 -65.39 58.41 -24.76
CA PRO A 802 -64.84 57.15 -24.28
C PRO A 802 -64.59 56.21 -25.48
N PRO A 803 -63.34 55.75 -25.68
CA PRO A 803 -62.94 55.11 -26.93
C PRO A 803 -63.58 53.73 -27.17
N GLN A 804 -63.96 52.99 -26.12
CA GLN A 804 -64.55 51.64 -26.18
C GLN A 804 -65.45 51.37 -24.96
N LYS A 805 -66.48 50.52 -25.12
CA LYS A 805 -67.36 50.08 -24.02
C LYS A 805 -66.56 49.35 -22.93
N ARG A 806 -66.93 49.52 -21.64
CA ARG A 806 -66.28 48.87 -20.49
C ARG A 806 -66.09 47.35 -20.68
N GLU A 807 -67.10 46.66 -21.21
CA GLU A 807 -67.06 45.21 -21.46
C GLU A 807 -65.95 44.81 -22.44
N LEU A 808 -65.68 45.66 -23.45
CA LEU A 808 -64.59 45.44 -24.41
C LEU A 808 -63.23 45.70 -23.75
N CYS A 809 -63.11 46.78 -22.97
CA CYS A 809 -61.89 47.04 -22.20
C CYS A 809 -61.58 45.91 -21.19
N GLN A 810 -62.61 45.31 -20.60
CA GLN A 810 -62.47 44.17 -19.68
C GLN A 810 -62.01 42.92 -20.43
N ALA A 811 -62.66 42.61 -21.56
CA ALA A 811 -62.27 41.47 -22.39
C ALA A 811 -60.83 41.58 -22.91
N GLU A 812 -60.39 42.78 -23.31
CA GLU A 812 -59.00 43.03 -23.73
C GLU A 812 -58.02 42.91 -22.55
N TYR A 813 -58.38 43.42 -21.36
CA TYR A 813 -57.57 43.25 -20.16
C TYR A 813 -57.41 41.77 -19.77
N ASP A 814 -58.49 41.00 -19.76
CA ASP A 814 -58.50 39.57 -19.43
C ASP A 814 -57.73 38.75 -20.47
N SER A 815 -57.84 39.10 -21.76
CA SER A 815 -57.06 38.51 -22.86
C SER A 815 -55.56 38.76 -22.68
N LEU A 816 -55.16 40.00 -22.37
CA LEU A 816 -53.77 40.35 -22.10
C LEU A 816 -53.24 39.66 -20.83
N GLU A 817 -54.07 39.48 -19.81
CA GLU A 817 -53.70 38.73 -18.60
C GLU A 817 -53.45 37.25 -18.92
N ALA A 818 -54.30 36.62 -19.72
CA ALA A 818 -54.10 35.25 -20.20
C ALA A 818 -52.83 35.11 -21.05
N GLN A 819 -52.60 36.02 -22.00
CA GLN A 819 -51.38 36.03 -22.82
C GLN A 819 -50.12 36.21 -21.97
N LYS A 820 -50.15 37.12 -20.99
CA LYS A 820 -49.05 37.31 -20.03
C LYS A 820 -48.75 36.04 -19.23
N ALA A 821 -49.78 35.31 -18.79
CA ALA A 821 -49.61 34.04 -18.08
C ALA A 821 -48.89 33.00 -18.97
N THR A 822 -49.34 32.84 -20.23
CA THR A 822 -48.71 31.89 -21.18
C THR A 822 -47.26 32.25 -21.51
N LEU A 823 -46.94 33.53 -21.68
CA LEU A 823 -45.58 33.99 -21.96
C LEU A 823 -44.66 33.84 -20.74
N ASN A 824 -45.16 34.08 -19.52
CA ASN A 824 -44.39 33.81 -18.30
C ASN A 824 -44.09 32.33 -18.12
N GLU A 825 -45.04 31.44 -18.46
CA GLU A 825 -44.81 30.00 -18.45
C GLU A 825 -43.77 29.57 -19.49
N ALA A 826 -43.83 30.11 -20.71
CA ALA A 826 -42.82 29.89 -21.75
C ALA A 826 -41.42 30.40 -21.32
N LYS A 827 -41.36 31.60 -20.73
CA LYS A 827 -40.13 32.19 -20.18
C LYS A 827 -39.56 31.33 -19.06
N GLY A 828 -40.41 30.85 -18.15
CA GLY A 828 -40.03 29.94 -17.06
C GLY A 828 -39.38 28.66 -17.60
N ARG A 829 -40.02 28.00 -18.56
CA ARG A 829 -39.49 26.77 -19.20
C ARG A 829 -38.15 27.00 -19.91
N ALA A 830 -38.01 28.10 -20.65
CA ALA A 830 -36.77 28.41 -21.35
C ALA A 830 -35.64 28.75 -20.36
N SER A 831 -35.94 29.52 -19.31
CA SER A 831 -34.98 29.86 -18.25
C SER A 831 -34.53 28.64 -17.46
N GLU A 832 -35.45 27.73 -17.11
CA GLU A 832 -35.16 26.49 -16.39
C GLU A 832 -34.24 25.58 -17.20
N ARG A 833 -34.49 25.43 -18.51
CA ARG A 833 -33.60 24.67 -19.41
C ARG A 833 -32.18 25.25 -19.46
N LEU A 834 -32.07 26.58 -19.49
CA LEU A 834 -30.78 27.26 -19.54
C LEU A 834 -30.03 27.17 -18.21
N ASP A 835 -30.74 27.19 -17.08
CA ASP A 835 -30.16 26.99 -15.76
C ASP A 835 -29.69 25.54 -15.57
N ASN A 836 -30.50 24.56 -15.96
CA ASN A 836 -30.11 23.15 -15.97
C ASN A 836 -28.85 22.91 -16.82
N HIS A 837 -28.73 23.57 -17.98
CA HIS A 837 -27.52 23.52 -18.80
C HIS A 837 -26.31 24.13 -18.08
N ARG A 838 -26.45 25.29 -17.43
CA ARG A 838 -25.35 25.90 -16.65
C ARG A 838 -24.90 25.01 -15.50
N GLN A 839 -25.85 24.40 -14.78
CA GLN A 839 -25.56 23.45 -13.72
C GLN A 839 -24.84 22.20 -14.26
N ALA A 840 -25.28 21.68 -15.42
CA ALA A 840 -24.60 20.57 -16.09
C ALA A 840 -23.16 20.94 -16.50
N GLN A 841 -22.93 22.14 -17.04
CA GLN A 841 -21.58 22.63 -17.36
C GLN A 841 -20.68 22.73 -16.12
N ALA A 842 -21.22 23.24 -15.01
CA ALA A 842 -20.47 23.34 -13.76
C ALA A 842 -20.09 21.95 -13.21
N ARG A 843 -21.02 20.99 -13.27
CA ARG A 843 -20.78 19.58 -12.87
C ARG A 843 -19.72 18.92 -13.76
N ILE A 844 -19.80 19.07 -15.09
CA ILE A 844 -18.78 18.56 -16.01
C ILE A 844 -17.41 19.16 -15.67
N ALA A 845 -17.32 20.47 -15.45
CA ALA A 845 -16.05 21.13 -15.12
C ALA A 845 -15.45 20.64 -13.78
N GLU A 846 -16.28 20.36 -12.79
CA GLU A 846 -15.83 19.78 -11.51
C GLU A 846 -15.38 18.32 -11.67
N GLN A 847 -16.15 17.54 -12.42
CA GLN A 847 -15.88 16.13 -12.67
C GLN A 847 -14.65 15.93 -13.55
N GLN A 848 -14.41 16.82 -14.52
CA GLN A 848 -13.18 16.86 -15.32
C GLN A 848 -11.93 17.05 -14.45
N LYS A 849 -11.99 17.93 -13.43
CA LYS A 849 -10.86 18.11 -12.49
C LYS A 849 -10.56 16.83 -11.71
N LEU A 850 -11.59 16.08 -11.32
CA LEU A 850 -11.44 14.80 -10.64
C LEU A 850 -10.82 13.74 -11.58
N ILE A 851 -11.26 13.71 -12.84
CA ILE A 851 -10.68 12.84 -13.88
C ILE A 851 -9.20 13.17 -14.08
N ASP A 852 -8.84 14.44 -14.27
CA ASP A 852 -7.44 14.86 -14.47
C ASP A 852 -6.53 14.47 -13.29
N ALA A 853 -7.05 14.61 -12.05
CA ALA A 853 -6.32 14.19 -10.85
C ALA A 853 -6.17 12.67 -10.77
N GLN A 854 -7.25 11.93 -11.06
CA GLN A 854 -7.26 10.47 -11.06
C GLN A 854 -6.39 9.90 -12.19
N GLU A 855 -6.31 10.57 -13.34
CA GLU A 855 -5.50 10.15 -14.48
C GLU A 855 -4.01 10.19 -14.14
N LYS A 856 -3.54 11.24 -13.45
CA LYS A 856 -2.15 11.33 -12.96
C LYS A 856 -1.80 10.17 -12.02
N GLU A 857 -2.70 9.86 -11.08
CA GLU A 857 -2.51 8.76 -10.14
C GLU A 857 -2.50 7.41 -10.87
N THR A 858 -3.44 7.21 -11.79
CA THR A 858 -3.53 6.01 -12.64
C THR A 858 -2.26 5.83 -13.47
N GLN A 859 -1.71 6.92 -14.04
CA GLN A 859 -0.48 6.88 -14.83
C GLN A 859 0.74 6.50 -13.99
N ARG A 860 0.84 6.99 -12.74
CA ARG A 860 1.88 6.56 -11.80
C ARG A 860 1.86 5.06 -11.57
N TRP A 861 0.67 4.49 -11.36
CA TRP A 861 0.53 3.04 -11.16
C TRP A 861 0.71 2.23 -12.44
N ARG A 862 0.36 2.77 -13.61
CA ARG A 862 0.72 2.15 -14.90
C ARG A 862 2.23 2.04 -15.07
N LEU A 863 2.98 3.11 -14.80
CA LEU A 863 4.44 3.12 -14.89
C LEU A 863 5.05 2.10 -13.92
N LEU A 864 4.59 2.08 -12.66
CA LEU A 864 5.09 1.12 -11.68
C LEU A 864 4.74 -0.32 -12.06
N HIS A 865 3.54 -0.54 -12.61
CA HIS A 865 3.13 -1.83 -13.13
C HIS A 865 4.00 -2.28 -14.31
N GLU A 866 4.35 -1.36 -15.22
CA GLU A 866 5.27 -1.63 -16.33
C GLU A 866 6.68 -2.01 -15.85
N LEU A 867 7.14 -1.47 -14.72
CA LEU A 867 8.46 -1.82 -14.18
C LEU A 867 8.44 -3.16 -13.42
N ILE A 868 7.53 -3.31 -12.47
CA ILE A 868 7.58 -4.41 -11.49
C ILE A 868 6.27 -5.17 -11.34
N GLY A 869 5.14 -4.65 -11.84
CA GLY A 869 3.84 -5.27 -11.63
C GLY A 869 3.55 -6.43 -12.56
N SER A 870 2.89 -7.47 -12.04
CA SER A 870 2.39 -8.60 -12.81
C SER A 870 1.26 -9.29 -12.05
N ALA A 871 0.28 -9.84 -12.77
CA ALA A 871 -0.87 -10.51 -12.13
C ALA A 871 -0.47 -11.79 -11.39
N ASP A 872 0.55 -12.49 -11.89
CA ASP A 872 1.09 -13.73 -11.35
C ASP A 872 2.31 -13.51 -10.41
N GLY A 873 2.69 -12.24 -10.21
CA GLY A 873 3.81 -11.87 -9.36
C GLY A 873 5.19 -12.25 -9.90
N LYS A 874 5.30 -12.75 -11.14
CA LYS A 874 6.56 -13.24 -11.71
C LYS A 874 7.55 -12.12 -12.00
N LYS A 875 7.09 -10.95 -12.42
CA LYS A 875 7.98 -9.91 -12.99
C LYS A 875 9.02 -9.40 -12.01
N TYR A 876 8.59 -8.93 -10.84
CA TYR A 876 9.53 -8.43 -9.82
C TYR A 876 10.27 -9.57 -9.13
N ARG A 877 9.58 -10.70 -8.92
CA ARG A 877 10.16 -11.90 -8.34
C ARG A 877 11.35 -12.41 -9.16
N ASN A 878 11.19 -12.61 -10.46
CA ASN A 878 12.25 -13.14 -11.32
C ASN A 878 13.46 -12.20 -11.36
N PHE A 879 13.22 -10.88 -11.29
CA PHE A 879 14.30 -9.90 -11.17
C PHE A 879 15.06 -10.01 -9.84
N ALA A 880 14.35 -10.12 -8.71
CA ALA A 880 15.00 -10.32 -7.41
C ALA A 880 15.72 -11.68 -7.31
N GLN A 881 15.13 -12.71 -7.93
CA GLN A 881 15.71 -14.06 -7.99
C GLN A 881 16.96 -14.11 -8.86
N SER A 882 17.02 -13.42 -9.99
CA SER A 882 18.23 -13.42 -10.83
C SER A 882 19.43 -12.86 -10.06
N LEU A 883 19.22 -11.76 -9.31
CA LEU A 883 20.26 -11.18 -8.45
C LEU A 883 20.68 -12.13 -7.32
N SER A 884 19.70 -12.80 -6.70
CA SER A 884 19.98 -13.76 -5.63
C SER A 884 20.70 -15.00 -6.16
N PHE A 885 20.34 -15.46 -7.36
CA PHE A 885 20.91 -16.63 -7.99
C PHE A 885 22.34 -16.39 -8.48
N GLU A 886 22.66 -15.18 -8.97
CA GLU A 886 24.04 -14.77 -9.25
C GLU A 886 24.94 -14.89 -8.00
N LEU A 887 24.41 -14.52 -6.83
CA LEU A 887 25.12 -14.65 -5.56
C LEU A 887 25.31 -16.12 -5.15
N VAL A 888 24.30 -16.98 -5.35
CA VAL A 888 24.42 -18.44 -5.16
C VAL A 888 25.54 -18.99 -6.05
N LEU A 889 25.58 -18.58 -7.32
CA LEU A 889 26.58 -19.07 -8.28
C LEU A 889 27.99 -18.66 -7.90
N HIS A 890 28.15 -17.45 -7.36
CA HIS A 890 29.43 -17.01 -6.84
C HIS A 890 29.96 -17.96 -5.74
N TYR A 891 29.11 -18.30 -4.75
CA TYR A 891 29.50 -19.23 -3.69
C TYR A 891 29.66 -20.67 -4.19
N ALA A 892 28.80 -21.12 -5.10
CA ALA A 892 28.88 -22.45 -5.70
C ALA A 892 30.18 -22.65 -6.47
N ASN A 893 30.59 -21.66 -7.28
CA ASN A 893 31.85 -21.71 -8.03
C ASN A 893 33.08 -21.69 -7.12
N ALA A 894 33.02 -20.98 -5.99
CA ALA A 894 34.10 -21.02 -5.00
C ALA A 894 34.27 -22.41 -4.38
N GLN A 895 33.19 -23.17 -4.21
CA GLN A 895 33.24 -24.57 -3.74
C GLN A 895 33.62 -25.54 -4.86
N LEU A 896 33.08 -25.32 -6.06
CA LEU A 896 33.36 -26.13 -7.23
C LEU A 896 34.85 -26.10 -7.56
N ALA A 897 35.49 -24.93 -7.53
CA ALA A 897 36.94 -24.78 -7.74
C ALA A 897 37.81 -25.53 -6.71
N GLN A 898 37.29 -25.83 -5.52
CA GLN A 898 37.99 -26.67 -4.52
C GLN A 898 37.78 -28.16 -4.74
N MET A 899 36.76 -28.55 -5.50
CA MET A 899 36.45 -29.93 -5.84
C MET A 899 37.06 -30.29 -7.19
N ASN A 900 36.87 -29.46 -8.21
CA ASN A 900 37.29 -29.70 -9.58
C ASN A 900 37.54 -28.36 -10.29
N ASP A 901 38.70 -28.20 -10.93
CA ASP A 901 39.08 -26.99 -11.68
C ASP A 901 38.52 -26.97 -13.12
N ARG A 902 37.99 -28.09 -13.61
CA ARG A 902 37.49 -28.25 -14.97
C ARG A 902 36.23 -27.43 -15.27
N TYR A 903 35.36 -27.24 -14.28
CA TYR A 903 34.03 -26.67 -14.50
C TYR A 903 33.82 -25.36 -13.73
N SER A 904 33.13 -24.41 -14.35
CA SER A 904 32.52 -23.27 -13.65
C SER A 904 31.08 -23.03 -14.09
N LEU A 905 30.26 -22.46 -13.21
CA LEU A 905 28.84 -22.24 -13.43
C LEU A 905 28.57 -20.80 -13.85
N ARG A 906 27.77 -20.62 -14.90
CA ARG A 906 27.40 -19.32 -15.46
C ARG A 906 25.92 -19.27 -15.79
N ILE A 907 25.38 -18.05 -15.83
CA ILE A 907 24.10 -17.75 -16.48
C ILE A 907 24.43 -17.27 -17.88
N ASN A 908 23.68 -17.71 -18.89
CA ASN A 908 23.83 -17.18 -20.25
C ASN A 908 22.83 -16.03 -20.48
N PRO A 909 23.26 -14.77 -20.54
CA PRO A 909 22.37 -13.63 -20.72
C PRO A 909 21.71 -13.55 -22.11
N GLU A 910 22.22 -14.27 -23.12
CA GLU A 910 21.73 -14.17 -24.50
C GLU A 910 20.46 -15.00 -24.78
N LEU A 911 20.12 -15.97 -23.92
CA LEU A 911 18.94 -16.84 -24.08
C LEU A 911 17.67 -16.31 -23.39
N GLY A 912 17.69 -15.08 -22.87
CA GLY A 912 16.53 -14.40 -22.26
C GLY A 912 16.12 -14.92 -20.87
N SER A 913 16.44 -16.17 -20.54
CA SER A 913 16.25 -16.78 -19.22
C SER A 913 17.35 -16.30 -18.26
N LYS A 914 16.93 -15.64 -17.16
CA LYS A 914 17.84 -15.12 -16.14
C LYS A 914 18.17 -16.13 -15.03
N LEU A 915 17.67 -17.36 -15.17
CA LEU A 915 17.77 -18.42 -14.16
C LEU A 915 18.28 -19.75 -14.74
N ASP A 916 18.62 -19.80 -16.03
CA ASP A 916 19.21 -21.00 -16.63
C ASP A 916 20.70 -21.10 -16.39
N LEU A 917 21.06 -22.28 -15.90
CA LEU A 917 22.41 -22.64 -15.50
C LEU A 917 23.15 -23.27 -16.68
N PHE A 918 24.38 -22.84 -16.89
CA PHE A 918 25.31 -23.43 -17.84
C PHE A 918 26.62 -23.76 -17.13
N VAL A 919 27.31 -24.75 -17.68
CA VAL A 919 28.64 -25.16 -17.25
C VAL A 919 29.64 -24.73 -18.32
N GLU A 920 30.65 -23.99 -17.91
CA GLU A 920 31.81 -23.60 -18.71
C GLU A 920 32.91 -24.65 -18.47
N ASP A 921 33.28 -25.42 -19.51
CA ASP A 921 34.33 -26.45 -19.44
C ASP A 921 35.69 -25.84 -19.82
N HIS A 922 36.56 -25.64 -18.83
CA HIS A 922 37.87 -25.02 -19.01
C HIS A 922 38.86 -25.92 -19.77
N TYR A 923 38.64 -27.24 -19.80
CA TYR A 923 39.52 -28.18 -20.51
C TYR A 923 39.16 -28.27 -22.00
N GLN A 924 37.98 -27.75 -22.38
CA GLN A 924 37.52 -27.66 -23.77
C GLN A 924 37.43 -26.21 -24.26
N GLY A 925 38.34 -25.36 -23.82
CA GLY A 925 38.44 -23.98 -24.30
C GLY A 925 37.31 -23.07 -23.84
N ALA A 926 36.78 -23.28 -22.63
CA ALA A 926 35.67 -22.51 -22.04
C ALA A 926 34.35 -22.64 -22.81
N GLU A 927 34.07 -23.82 -23.36
CA GLU A 927 32.79 -24.09 -24.03
C GLU A 927 31.63 -24.09 -23.01
N LEU A 928 30.56 -23.35 -23.32
CA LEU A 928 29.33 -23.29 -22.53
C LEU A 928 28.39 -24.45 -22.90
N ARG A 929 28.14 -25.34 -21.94
CA ARG A 929 27.27 -26.51 -22.08
C ARG A 929 26.08 -26.42 -21.13
N SER A 930 24.94 -26.97 -21.56
CA SER A 930 23.81 -27.14 -20.65
C SER A 930 24.13 -28.18 -19.59
N VAL A 931 23.75 -27.91 -18.33
CA VAL A 931 23.87 -28.85 -17.19
C VAL A 931 23.19 -30.20 -17.45
N LYS A 932 22.20 -30.21 -18.37
CA LYS A 932 21.46 -31.40 -18.78
C LYS A 932 22.32 -32.45 -19.49
N ASN A 933 23.48 -32.03 -20.02
CA ASN A 933 24.39 -32.89 -20.78
C ASN A 933 25.58 -33.41 -19.96
N LEU A 934 25.57 -33.23 -18.63
CA LEU A 934 26.61 -33.74 -17.73
C LEU A 934 26.44 -35.23 -17.45
N SER A 935 27.55 -35.94 -17.20
CA SER A 935 27.51 -37.32 -16.72
C SER A 935 27.00 -37.41 -15.27
N GLY A 936 26.61 -38.61 -14.82
CA GLY A 936 26.05 -38.84 -13.47
C GLY A 936 26.97 -38.41 -12.33
N GLY A 937 28.29 -38.59 -12.48
CA GLY A 937 29.28 -38.14 -11.48
C GLY A 937 29.52 -36.63 -11.50
N GLU A 938 29.55 -36.02 -12.69
CA GLU A 938 29.73 -34.57 -12.84
C GLU A 938 28.51 -33.80 -12.35
N SER A 939 27.31 -34.31 -12.63
CA SER A 939 26.05 -33.75 -12.14
C SER A 939 25.98 -33.81 -10.60
N PHE A 940 26.57 -34.83 -9.98
CA PHE A 940 26.67 -34.93 -8.51
C PHE A 940 27.60 -33.87 -7.93
N ILE A 941 28.80 -33.67 -8.49
CA ILE A 941 29.75 -32.64 -8.03
C ILE A 941 29.15 -31.23 -8.19
N VAL A 942 28.53 -30.93 -9.33
CA VAL A 942 27.85 -29.65 -9.57
C VAL A 942 26.69 -29.44 -8.58
N SER A 943 25.89 -30.47 -8.32
CA SER A 943 24.80 -30.42 -7.33
C SER A 943 25.32 -30.16 -5.92
N LEU A 944 26.40 -30.83 -5.52
CA LEU A 944 27.01 -30.68 -4.20
C LEU A 944 27.58 -29.27 -4.01
N ALA A 945 28.30 -28.75 -5.00
CA ALA A 945 28.84 -27.39 -4.97
C ALA A 945 27.73 -26.33 -4.88
N LEU A 946 26.63 -26.50 -5.62
CA LEU A 946 25.48 -25.60 -5.58
C LEU A 946 24.76 -25.62 -4.23
N ALA A 947 24.56 -26.81 -3.65
CA ALA A 947 23.96 -26.98 -2.32
C ALA A 947 24.81 -26.33 -1.22
N LEU A 948 26.14 -26.46 -1.31
CA LEU A 948 27.08 -25.79 -0.40
C LEU A 948 27.08 -24.27 -0.59
N GLY A 949 26.96 -23.79 -1.85
CA GLY A 949 26.81 -22.38 -2.16
C GLY A 949 25.52 -21.77 -1.60
N LEU A 950 24.40 -22.48 -1.71
CA LEU A 950 23.12 -22.12 -1.08
C LEU A 950 23.22 -22.07 0.45
N SER A 951 23.86 -23.07 1.07
CA SER A 951 24.14 -23.08 2.51
C SER A 951 24.96 -21.87 2.97
N GLN A 952 25.87 -21.35 2.13
CA GLN A 952 26.64 -20.14 2.42
C GLN A 952 25.83 -18.85 2.23
N MET A 953 24.92 -18.78 1.25
CA MET A 953 24.09 -17.58 1.04
C MET A 953 23.09 -17.36 2.19
N VAL A 954 22.47 -18.42 2.70
CA VAL A 954 21.50 -18.35 3.82
C VAL A 954 22.15 -17.88 5.14
N ALA A 955 23.49 -17.95 5.23
CA ALA A 955 24.28 -17.57 6.41
C ALA A 955 24.14 -16.09 6.84
N GLY A 956 23.57 -15.22 5.98
CA GLY A 956 23.30 -13.82 6.32
C GLY A 956 22.20 -13.62 7.37
N ASN A 957 21.21 -14.51 7.42
CA ASN A 957 20.10 -14.45 8.39
C ASN A 957 20.04 -15.68 9.31
N MET A 958 20.63 -16.82 8.94
CA MET A 958 20.61 -18.04 9.75
C MET A 958 21.88 -18.87 9.55
N ARG A 959 22.57 -19.24 10.64
CA ARG A 959 23.75 -20.12 10.57
C ARG A 959 23.34 -21.59 10.51
N LEU A 960 23.40 -22.18 9.32
CA LEU A 960 23.26 -23.62 9.14
C LEU A 960 24.63 -24.31 9.30
N GLU A 961 24.84 -24.93 10.47
CA GLU A 961 26.09 -25.62 10.83
C GLU A 961 26.05 -27.14 10.56
N SER A 962 24.93 -27.68 10.08
CA SER A 962 24.78 -29.12 9.81
C SER A 962 24.23 -29.41 8.41
N LEU A 963 24.72 -30.45 7.75
CA LEU A 963 24.27 -30.90 6.42
C LEU A 963 24.20 -32.44 6.40
N PHE A 964 23.12 -33.01 5.87
CA PHE A 964 22.96 -34.45 5.69
C PHE A 964 22.94 -34.84 4.21
N LEU A 965 23.79 -35.81 3.84
CA LEU A 965 23.92 -36.36 2.49
C LEU A 965 23.35 -37.78 2.49
N ASP A 966 22.28 -38.02 1.73
CA ASP A 966 21.58 -39.31 1.69
C ASP A 966 21.72 -39.98 0.32
N GLU A 967 22.78 -40.80 0.20
CA GLU A 967 23.20 -41.52 -1.01
C GLU A 967 23.49 -40.66 -2.27
N GLY A 968 24.27 -41.21 -3.21
CA GLY A 968 24.78 -40.50 -4.40
C GLY A 968 26.26 -40.73 -4.68
N PHE A 969 26.97 -41.32 -3.71
CA PHE A 969 28.36 -41.72 -3.87
C PHE A 969 28.54 -43.00 -4.71
N GLY A 970 27.48 -43.78 -4.93
CA GLY A 970 27.53 -45.04 -5.70
C GLY A 970 27.55 -44.84 -7.23
N THR A 971 27.27 -43.63 -7.72
CA THR A 971 27.37 -43.27 -9.15
C THR A 971 28.70 -42.61 -9.50
N LEU A 972 29.59 -42.45 -8.52
CA LEU A 972 30.93 -41.90 -8.68
C LEU A 972 31.93 -43.03 -8.94
N ASP A 973 32.89 -42.77 -9.81
CA ASP A 973 34.13 -43.53 -9.92
C ASP A 973 35.04 -43.27 -8.70
N GLU A 974 36.03 -44.14 -8.46
CA GLU A 974 36.92 -44.06 -7.29
C GLU A 974 37.63 -42.70 -7.18
N ASP A 975 38.07 -42.13 -8.30
CA ASP A 975 38.79 -40.85 -8.32
C ASP A 975 37.86 -39.67 -7.94
N SER A 976 36.63 -39.63 -8.49
CA SER A 976 35.66 -38.58 -8.13
C SER A 976 35.14 -38.73 -6.70
N LEU A 977 35.03 -39.97 -6.19
CA LEU A 977 34.66 -40.25 -4.81
C LEU A 977 35.71 -39.71 -3.83
N ASP A 978 36.98 -39.87 -4.17
CA ASP A 978 38.12 -39.37 -3.39
C ASP A 978 38.15 -37.85 -3.31
N ILE A 979 37.93 -37.19 -4.44
CA ILE A 979 37.82 -35.73 -4.52
C ILE A 979 36.67 -35.24 -3.64
N ALA A 980 35.47 -35.81 -3.80
CA ALA A 980 34.30 -35.42 -3.02
C ALA A 980 34.54 -35.61 -1.52
N LEU A 981 35.17 -36.72 -1.11
CA LEU A 981 35.50 -37.00 0.29
C LEU A 981 36.52 -36.02 0.88
N SER A 982 37.53 -35.67 0.09
CA SER A 982 38.56 -34.71 0.49
C SER A 982 37.95 -33.32 0.73
N SER A 983 37.04 -32.89 -0.14
CA SER A 983 36.33 -31.61 0.01
C SER A 983 35.37 -31.61 1.21
N LEU A 984 34.67 -32.72 1.46
CA LEU A 984 33.82 -32.88 2.66
C LEU A 984 34.64 -32.85 3.96
N ALA A 985 35.83 -33.45 3.98
CA ALA A 985 36.73 -33.39 5.12
C ALA A 985 37.24 -31.97 5.40
N ASN A 986 37.52 -31.18 4.34
CA ASN A 986 37.88 -29.76 4.48
C ASN A 986 36.73 -28.92 5.03
N LEU A 987 35.50 -29.19 4.61
CA LEU A 987 34.30 -28.54 5.14
C LEU A 987 34.06 -28.89 6.62
N HIS A 988 34.34 -30.12 7.05
CA HIS A 988 34.30 -30.49 8.46
C HIS A 988 35.29 -29.65 9.31
N ARG A 989 36.51 -29.41 8.81
CA ARG A 989 37.48 -28.52 9.48
C ARG A 989 37.02 -27.06 9.58
N SER A 990 36.11 -26.63 8.71
CA SER A 990 35.52 -25.29 8.74
C SER A 990 34.43 -25.10 9.81
N GLY A 991 34.18 -26.14 10.62
CA GLY A 991 33.21 -26.11 11.72
C GLY A 991 31.79 -26.56 11.34
N LYS A 992 31.60 -27.12 10.14
CA LYS A 992 30.32 -27.69 9.71
C LYS A 992 30.25 -29.18 10.04
N THR A 993 29.13 -29.61 10.61
CA THR A 993 28.83 -31.02 10.89
C THR A 993 28.19 -31.66 9.66
N ILE A 994 28.86 -32.61 9.02
CA ILE A 994 28.33 -33.29 7.84
C ILE A 994 27.96 -34.72 8.23
N GLY A 995 26.69 -35.08 8.07
CA GLY A 995 26.20 -36.45 8.20
C GLY A 995 26.11 -37.10 6.83
N ILE A 996 26.62 -38.33 6.69
CA ILE A 996 26.59 -39.08 5.43
C ILE A 996 25.88 -40.41 5.68
N ILE A 997 24.89 -40.72 4.83
CA ILE A 997 24.20 -42.00 4.76
C ILE A 997 24.61 -42.65 3.44
N SER A 998 25.25 -43.81 3.50
CA SER A 998 25.76 -44.50 2.31
C SER A 998 25.96 -45.99 2.55
N HIS A 999 25.75 -46.80 1.51
CA HIS A 999 26.07 -48.23 1.47
C HIS A 999 27.43 -48.54 0.82
N VAL A 1000 28.17 -47.53 0.32
CA VAL A 1000 29.44 -47.71 -0.40
C VAL A 1000 30.55 -48.12 0.56
N ALA A 1001 31.24 -49.23 0.27
CA ALA A 1001 32.28 -49.79 1.14
C ALA A 1001 33.47 -48.84 1.35
N ALA A 1002 33.90 -48.10 0.33
CA ALA A 1002 35.03 -47.17 0.41
C ALA A 1002 34.82 -46.03 1.45
N LEU A 1003 33.56 -45.61 1.68
CA LEU A 1003 33.22 -44.62 2.72
C LEU A 1003 33.40 -45.18 4.14
N LYS A 1004 33.17 -46.48 4.32
CA LYS A 1004 33.30 -47.19 5.59
C LYS A 1004 34.75 -47.28 6.07
N GLU A 1005 35.72 -47.26 5.17
CA GLU A 1005 37.14 -47.30 5.52
C GLU A 1005 37.71 -45.92 5.87
N ARG A 1006 37.13 -44.84 5.32
CA ARG A 1006 37.65 -43.47 5.45
C ARG A 1006 37.04 -42.67 6.60
N ILE A 1007 35.79 -42.95 6.99
CA ILE A 1007 35.11 -42.24 8.08
C ILE A 1007 35.10 -43.13 9.32
N SER A 1008 35.89 -42.77 10.33
CA SER A 1008 36.06 -43.59 11.56
C SER A 1008 34.84 -43.56 12.50
N THR A 1009 34.11 -42.44 12.54
CA THR A 1009 32.92 -42.28 13.39
C THR A 1009 31.68 -42.78 12.63
N GLN A 1010 31.13 -43.93 13.02
CA GLN A 1010 30.04 -44.59 12.31
C GLN A 1010 28.87 -44.93 13.22
N ILE A 1011 27.65 -44.73 12.72
CA ILE A 1011 26.43 -45.32 13.29
C ILE A 1011 26.02 -46.44 12.34
N GLN A 1012 26.23 -47.68 12.76
CA GLN A 1012 25.92 -48.87 11.96
C GLN A 1012 24.50 -49.33 12.22
N VAL A 1013 23.77 -49.60 11.13
CA VAL A 1013 22.42 -50.17 11.17
C VAL A 1013 22.53 -51.66 10.84
N ILE A 1014 22.35 -52.51 11.84
CA ILE A 1014 22.47 -53.97 11.72
C ILE A 1014 21.07 -54.58 11.61
N PRO A 1015 20.68 -55.19 10.47
CA PRO A 1015 19.40 -55.87 10.35
C PRO A 1015 19.35 -57.11 11.26
N MET A 1016 18.24 -57.31 11.95
CA MET A 1016 17.98 -58.46 12.82
C MET A 1016 16.77 -59.28 12.31
N SER A 1017 16.68 -60.53 12.75
CA SER A 1017 15.53 -61.40 12.47
C SER A 1017 14.22 -60.79 13.00
N GLY A 1018 13.14 -60.93 12.23
CA GLY A 1018 11.81 -60.43 12.61
C GLY A 1018 11.52 -58.98 12.23
N GLY A 1019 12.28 -58.39 11.29
CA GLY A 1019 12.06 -57.04 10.80
C GLY A 1019 12.45 -55.95 11.80
N ARG A 1020 13.40 -56.25 12.70
CA ARG A 1020 14.00 -55.29 13.62
C ARG A 1020 15.38 -54.91 13.09
N SER A 1021 15.84 -53.72 13.42
CA SER A 1021 17.22 -53.29 13.17
C SER A 1021 17.82 -52.78 14.47
N ARG A 1022 19.09 -53.07 14.70
CA ARG A 1022 19.85 -52.55 15.84
C ARG A 1022 20.79 -51.46 15.36
N LEU A 1023 20.88 -50.38 16.11
CA LEU A 1023 21.88 -49.35 15.92
C LEU A 1023 23.07 -49.62 16.84
N GLU A 1024 24.28 -49.53 16.31
CA GLU A 1024 25.53 -49.58 17.08
C GLU A 1024 26.44 -48.43 16.64
N GLY A 1025 27.07 -47.74 17.59
CA GLY A 1025 27.99 -46.65 17.29
C GLY A 1025 28.06 -45.57 18.38
N PRO A 1026 28.89 -44.53 18.17
CA PRO A 1026 29.06 -43.42 19.09
C PRO A 1026 27.73 -42.70 19.34
N GLY A 1027 27.40 -42.46 20.61
CA GLY A 1027 26.16 -41.76 20.99
C GLY A 1027 24.90 -42.63 20.97
N VAL A 1028 24.96 -43.87 20.46
CA VAL A 1028 23.85 -44.82 20.51
C VAL A 1028 23.80 -45.46 21.90
N ARG A 1029 22.69 -45.28 22.61
CA ARG A 1029 22.40 -45.99 23.86
C ARG A 1029 21.14 -46.80 23.66
N ALA A 1030 21.16 -48.06 24.10
CA ALA A 1030 19.93 -48.82 24.23
C ALA A 1030 19.07 -48.12 25.30
N MET A 1031 17.86 -47.71 24.91
CA MET A 1031 16.85 -47.22 25.84
C MET A 1031 16.27 -48.38 26.65
#